data_AF-A0A8K1GWV0-F1
#
_entry.id   AF-A0A8K1GWV0-F1
#
_cell.length_a   1.000
_cell.length_b   1.000
_cell.length_c   1.000
_cell.angle_alpha   90.00
_cell.angle_beta   90.00
_cell.angle_gamma   90.00
#
_symmetry.space_group_name_H-M   'P 1'
#
loop_
_entity.id
_entity.type
_entity.pdbx_description
1 polymer ?
#
loop_
_entity_poly.entity_id
_entity_poly.type
_entity_poly.pdbx_seq_one_letter_code
_entity_poly.pdbx_strand_id
1 'polypeptide(L)'
;MEEGNAAKGRVLITGGGGYFGFRLGCAIYQKGVDVILFDVVKPLQTLPEGMKFVQGDICCLSEVEEALRDVICVFHIASYGMSGREQLNRKLIEDVNVKGTENVIQACKSRGVSSLVYTSTYNVIFGGQIIENGDESLPYLPLHLHPDHYSRTKSLAEMKVLEANGAELGNGRGVLRTCALRPAGIYGPGEQRHLPRIVSYIERGLFKFVYGDPLSLVEFVHVDNLVQAHVLASEALRASKQHVAAGQAYFISDGRPVNNFEFFRPLVEGCAIYQKGVDVILFDVVKPLQTLPEGMKFVQGDICCLSEVEEALRDVICVFHIASYGMSGREQLNRKLIEDVNVKGTENVIQACKSRGVSSLVYTSTYNVIFGGQIIENGDESLPYLPLHLHPDHYSRTKSLAEMKVLEANGAELGNGRGVLRTCALRPAGIYGPGEQRHLPRIVSYIERGLFKFVYGDPLSLVEFVHVDNLVQAHVLASEALRASKQHVAAGQAYFISDGRPVNNFEFFRPLVEGLGYKFPTLRLPLSLVYFFAFLTELVHCLVGRVYNFQPLLTRTEVYKTGVTHYFSMDKARKELGYEPRQYSLDEVVEWFRSQGCGAKPRNDTVMRLVRDGGLLVVLIAVLLSWFPSAVTFSL
;
A
#
# COMPACT_ATOMS: atom_id res chain seq x y z
N MET A 1 -13.72 7.42 -48.18
CA MET A 1 -13.90 6.00 -47.83
C MET A 1 -12.69 5.28 -48.34
N GLU A 2 -11.81 4.86 -47.42
CA GLU A 2 -10.74 3.82 -47.55
C GLU A 2 -9.65 4.12 -46.51
N GLU A 3 -9.92 3.82 -45.22
CA GLU A 3 -8.85 3.44 -44.30
C GLU A 3 -8.82 1.92 -44.29
N GLY A 4 -7.93 1.37 -45.13
CA GLY A 4 -7.72 -0.06 -45.28
C GLY A 4 -7.29 -0.71 -43.97
N ASN A 5 -8.13 -1.63 -43.53
CA ASN A 5 -7.96 -2.72 -42.57
C ASN A 5 -6.51 -3.29 -42.52
N ALA A 6 -5.61 -2.65 -41.77
CA ALA A 6 -4.36 -3.29 -41.35
C ALA A 6 -4.73 -4.40 -40.35
N ALA A 7 -4.54 -5.66 -40.75
CA ALA A 7 -4.88 -6.83 -39.95
C ALA A 7 -4.43 -6.66 -38.49
N LYS A 8 -5.40 -6.67 -37.55
CA LYS A 8 -5.11 -6.72 -36.11
C LYS A 8 -4.22 -7.93 -35.84
N GLY A 9 -2.95 -7.68 -35.57
CA GLY A 9 -1.98 -8.76 -35.38
C GLY A 9 -2.27 -9.57 -34.11
N ARG A 10 -2.15 -10.89 -34.19
CA ARG A 10 -2.33 -11.82 -33.08
C ARG A 10 -1.02 -12.09 -32.37
N VAL A 11 -1.03 -12.22 -31.05
CA VAL A 11 0.15 -12.60 -30.25
C VAL A 11 -0.04 -13.96 -29.60
N LEU A 12 1.06 -14.68 -29.39
CA LEU A 12 1.07 -15.95 -28.66
C LEU A 12 1.95 -15.87 -27.42
N ILE A 13 1.48 -16.46 -26.32
CA ILE A 13 2.20 -16.56 -25.06
C ILE A 13 2.39 -18.03 -24.72
N THR A 14 3.61 -18.54 -24.86
CA THR A 14 3.94 -19.88 -24.34
C THR A 14 4.07 -19.82 -22.82
N GLY A 15 3.70 -20.87 -22.09
CA GLY A 15 3.64 -20.81 -20.63
C GLY A 15 2.43 -20.00 -20.16
N GLY A 16 1.42 -19.86 -21.02
CA GLY A 16 0.24 -19.02 -20.80
C GLY A 16 -0.71 -19.56 -19.73
N GLY A 17 -0.58 -20.83 -19.33
CA GLY A 17 -1.30 -21.42 -18.20
C GLY A 17 -0.69 -21.07 -16.84
N GLY A 18 0.57 -20.63 -16.82
CA GLY A 18 1.28 -20.24 -15.62
C GLY A 18 0.96 -18.82 -15.14
N TYR A 19 1.34 -18.54 -13.88
CA TYR A 19 1.12 -17.28 -13.19
C TYR A 19 1.41 -16.01 -14.03
N PHE A 20 2.65 -15.86 -14.49
CA PHE A 20 3.07 -14.67 -15.23
C PHE A 20 2.49 -14.64 -16.66
N GLY A 21 2.51 -15.77 -17.36
CA GLY A 21 2.02 -15.85 -18.74
C GLY A 21 0.54 -15.53 -18.88
N PHE A 22 -0.29 -16.02 -17.96
CA PHE A 22 -1.72 -15.70 -17.93
C PHE A 22 -1.96 -14.20 -17.70
N ARG A 23 -1.25 -13.58 -16.76
CA ARG A 23 -1.35 -12.14 -16.45
C ARG A 23 -0.92 -11.27 -17.63
N LEU A 24 0.21 -11.59 -18.27
CA LEU A 24 0.65 -10.88 -19.48
C LEU A 24 -0.39 -10.99 -20.58
N GLY A 25 -0.99 -12.16 -20.78
CA GLY A 25 -2.05 -12.37 -21.76
C GLY A 25 -3.27 -11.52 -21.50
N CYS A 26 -3.75 -11.49 -20.24
CA CYS A 26 -4.88 -10.63 -19.86
C CYS A 26 -4.58 -9.16 -20.11
N ALA A 27 -3.40 -8.68 -19.73
CA ALA A 27 -3.02 -7.28 -19.92
C ALA A 27 -2.92 -6.88 -21.41
N ILE A 28 -2.41 -7.76 -22.27
CA ILE A 28 -2.37 -7.51 -23.71
C ILE A 28 -3.76 -7.57 -24.34
N TYR A 29 -4.59 -8.54 -23.93
CA TYR A 29 -5.96 -8.68 -24.43
C TYR A 29 -6.84 -7.48 -24.09
N GLN A 30 -6.70 -6.93 -22.88
CA GLN A 30 -7.38 -5.71 -22.46
C GLN A 30 -7.04 -4.47 -23.33
N LYS A 31 -5.90 -4.49 -24.03
CA LYS A 31 -5.53 -3.46 -25.02
C LYS A 31 -6.15 -3.69 -26.40
N GLY A 32 -7.04 -4.68 -26.55
CA GLY A 32 -7.75 -4.98 -27.80
C GLY A 32 -6.94 -5.78 -28.82
N VAL A 33 -5.89 -6.47 -28.37
CA VAL A 33 -5.04 -7.35 -29.19
C VAL A 33 -5.52 -8.80 -29.04
N ASP A 34 -5.57 -9.55 -30.14
CA ASP A 34 -5.91 -10.98 -30.09
C ASP A 34 -4.78 -11.78 -29.45
N VAL A 35 -5.09 -12.55 -28.40
CA VAL A 35 -4.11 -13.33 -27.62
C VAL A 35 -4.41 -14.82 -27.68
N ILE A 36 -3.37 -15.62 -27.95
CA ILE A 36 -3.36 -17.08 -27.73
C ILE A 36 -2.48 -17.39 -26.53
N LEU A 37 -3.06 -18.04 -25.52
CA LEU A 37 -2.30 -18.71 -24.46
C LEU A 37 -1.99 -20.14 -24.90
N PHE A 38 -0.71 -20.51 -24.90
CA PHE A 38 -0.23 -21.84 -25.27
C PHE A 38 0.50 -22.49 -24.10
N ASP A 39 0.03 -23.64 -23.64
CA ASP A 39 0.60 -24.35 -22.50
C ASP A 39 0.15 -25.82 -22.47
N VAL A 40 0.92 -26.68 -21.81
CA VAL A 40 0.54 -28.07 -21.54
C VAL A 40 -0.55 -28.16 -20.46
N VAL A 41 -0.62 -27.16 -19.56
CA VAL A 41 -1.62 -27.05 -18.49
C VAL A 41 -2.56 -25.88 -18.74
N LYS A 42 -3.87 -26.11 -18.62
CA LYS A 42 -4.88 -25.03 -18.67
C LYS A 42 -4.70 -24.04 -17.51
N PRO A 43 -4.91 -22.73 -17.73
CA PRO A 43 -4.93 -21.77 -16.64
C PRO A 43 -5.95 -22.17 -15.57
N LEU A 44 -5.62 -21.94 -14.30
CA LEU A 44 -6.54 -22.15 -13.18
C LEU A 44 -7.66 -21.09 -13.16
N GLN A 45 -7.35 -19.90 -13.66
CA GLN A 45 -8.28 -18.78 -13.74
C GLN A 45 -9.16 -18.89 -14.99
N THR A 46 -10.39 -18.36 -14.88
CA THR A 46 -11.31 -18.24 -16.03
C THR A 46 -10.71 -17.34 -17.10
N LEU A 47 -10.72 -17.81 -18.34
CA LEU A 47 -10.31 -17.02 -19.51
C LEU A 47 -11.29 -15.85 -19.75
N PRO A 48 -10.79 -14.65 -20.07
CA PRO A 48 -11.63 -13.57 -20.60
C PRO A 48 -12.40 -14.03 -21.84
N GLU A 49 -13.66 -13.59 -21.97
CA GLU A 49 -14.50 -13.92 -23.12
C GLU A 49 -13.81 -13.47 -24.42
N GLY A 50 -13.61 -14.41 -25.35
CA GLY A 50 -12.92 -14.18 -26.63
C GLY A 50 -11.40 -14.43 -26.63
N MET A 51 -10.75 -14.58 -25.48
CA MET A 51 -9.35 -15.00 -25.42
C MET A 51 -9.22 -16.51 -25.70
N LYS A 52 -8.24 -16.90 -26.53
CA LYS A 52 -8.05 -18.30 -26.92
C LYS A 52 -6.98 -18.98 -26.06
N PHE A 53 -7.28 -20.19 -25.60
CA PHE A 53 -6.30 -21.12 -25.04
C PHE A 53 -6.10 -22.31 -25.99
N VAL A 54 -4.85 -22.67 -26.24
CA VAL A 54 -4.45 -23.85 -27.01
C VAL A 54 -3.59 -24.73 -26.12
N GLN A 55 -4.05 -25.95 -25.88
CA GLN A 55 -3.27 -26.93 -25.14
C GLN A 55 -2.23 -27.55 -26.08
N GLY A 56 -0.96 -27.51 -25.70
CA GLY A 56 0.12 -28.12 -26.48
C GLY A 56 1.48 -28.03 -25.80
N ASP A 57 2.42 -28.83 -26.29
CA ASP A 57 3.77 -28.97 -25.75
C ASP A 57 4.80 -28.25 -26.62
N ILE A 58 5.61 -27.37 -26.00
CA ILE A 58 6.71 -26.68 -26.72
C ILE A 58 7.80 -27.65 -27.18
N CYS A 59 7.89 -28.85 -26.58
CA CYS A 59 8.77 -29.92 -27.03
C CYS A 59 8.29 -30.58 -28.33
N CYS A 60 7.05 -30.33 -28.76
CA CYS A 60 6.45 -30.83 -30.00
C CYS A 60 6.40 -29.71 -31.07
N LEU A 61 7.39 -29.69 -31.97
CA LEU A 61 7.52 -28.63 -32.99
C LEU A 61 6.24 -28.41 -33.80
N SER A 62 5.57 -29.47 -34.23
CA SER A 62 4.33 -29.37 -35.03
C SER A 62 3.20 -28.67 -34.28
N GLU A 63 3.09 -28.85 -32.97
CA GLU A 63 2.07 -28.18 -32.14
C GLU A 63 2.39 -26.70 -31.98
N VAL A 64 3.67 -26.36 -31.82
CA VAL A 64 4.13 -24.97 -31.78
C VAL A 64 3.88 -24.27 -33.11
N GLU A 65 4.24 -24.91 -34.23
CA GLU A 65 3.98 -24.39 -35.58
C GLU A 65 2.49 -24.17 -35.85
N GLU A 66 1.64 -25.06 -35.34
CA GLU A 66 0.20 -24.94 -35.44
C GLU A 66 -0.34 -23.73 -34.67
N ALA A 67 0.15 -23.54 -33.44
CA ALA A 67 -0.28 -22.44 -32.60
C ALA A 67 0.20 -21.07 -33.12
N LEU A 68 1.29 -21.04 -33.89
CA LEU A 68 1.86 -19.82 -34.46
C LEU A 68 1.24 -19.36 -35.80
N ARG A 69 0.16 -20.01 -36.28
CA ARG A 69 -0.58 -19.52 -37.45
C ARG A 69 -1.13 -18.11 -37.21
N ASP A 70 -0.81 -17.20 -38.14
CA ASP A 70 -1.21 -15.79 -38.13
C ASP A 70 -0.71 -14.98 -36.90
N VAL A 71 0.33 -15.46 -36.22
CA VAL A 71 0.94 -14.77 -35.07
C VAL A 71 2.04 -13.82 -35.52
N ILE A 72 2.04 -12.60 -34.99
CA ILE A 72 3.04 -11.56 -35.32
C ILE A 72 4.13 -11.42 -34.25
N CYS A 73 3.84 -11.81 -33.01
CA CYS A 73 4.75 -11.70 -31.87
C CYS A 73 4.55 -12.86 -30.90
N VAL A 74 5.66 -13.43 -30.42
CA VAL A 74 5.66 -14.49 -29.41
C VAL A 74 6.31 -13.99 -28.13
N PHE A 75 5.62 -14.20 -27.01
CA PHE A 75 6.18 -14.09 -25.67
C PHE A 75 6.52 -15.51 -25.19
N HIS A 76 7.81 -15.83 -25.18
CA HIS A 76 8.30 -17.14 -24.78
C HIS A 76 8.62 -17.17 -23.28
N ILE A 77 7.64 -17.58 -22.48
CA ILE A 77 7.70 -17.65 -21.00
C ILE A 77 7.80 -19.12 -20.52
N ALA A 78 7.36 -20.08 -21.34
CA ALA A 78 7.34 -21.50 -20.99
C ALA A 78 8.71 -21.97 -20.47
N SER A 79 8.68 -22.67 -19.34
CA SER A 79 9.87 -22.99 -18.57
C SER A 79 9.57 -24.10 -17.55
N TYR A 80 10.56 -24.94 -17.27
CA TYR A 80 10.49 -26.01 -16.28
C TYR A 80 11.73 -26.05 -15.37
N GLY A 81 11.54 -26.48 -14.12
CA GLY A 81 12.64 -26.73 -13.17
C GLY A 81 13.13 -25.55 -12.33
N MET A 82 12.43 -24.42 -12.31
CA MET A 82 12.88 -23.24 -11.55
C MET A 82 13.00 -23.48 -10.04
N SER A 83 12.12 -24.30 -9.45
CA SER A 83 12.13 -24.57 -8.01
C SER A 83 11.45 -25.91 -7.69
N GLY A 84 11.62 -26.43 -6.47
CA GLY A 84 10.85 -27.57 -5.98
C GLY A 84 11.41 -28.92 -6.43
N ARG A 85 10.54 -29.94 -6.53
CA ARG A 85 10.93 -31.29 -6.96
C ARG A 85 11.34 -31.31 -8.43
N GLU A 86 10.84 -30.36 -9.20
CA GLU A 86 11.11 -30.18 -10.62
C GLU A 86 12.59 -29.92 -10.90
N GLN A 87 13.32 -29.27 -9.98
CA GLN A 87 14.78 -29.07 -10.08
C GLN A 87 15.57 -30.37 -10.20
N LEU A 88 15.00 -31.50 -9.74
CA LEU A 88 15.66 -32.80 -9.77
C LEU A 88 15.55 -33.50 -11.14
N ASN A 89 14.64 -33.07 -12.02
CA ASN A 89 14.41 -33.70 -13.33
C ASN A 89 15.21 -33.01 -14.44
N ARG A 90 16.53 -33.20 -14.44
CA ARG A 90 17.48 -32.57 -15.38
C ARG A 90 17.10 -32.74 -16.84
N LYS A 91 16.66 -33.95 -17.23
CA LYS A 91 16.29 -34.25 -18.61
C LYS A 91 15.12 -33.39 -19.07
N LEU A 92 14.04 -33.33 -18.29
CA LEU A 92 12.87 -32.52 -18.65
C LEU A 92 13.17 -31.02 -18.63
N ILE A 93 14.07 -30.56 -17.75
CA ILE A 93 14.55 -29.17 -17.75
C ILE A 93 15.22 -28.85 -19.09
N GLU A 94 16.11 -29.72 -19.57
CA GLU A 94 16.83 -29.50 -20.83
C GLU A 94 15.92 -29.64 -22.05
N ASP A 95 15.02 -30.63 -22.06
CA ASP A 95 14.02 -30.84 -23.11
C ASP A 95 13.08 -29.62 -23.25
N VAL A 96 12.60 -29.05 -22.14
CA VAL A 96 11.68 -27.90 -22.15
C VAL A 96 12.43 -26.60 -22.41
N ASN A 97 13.47 -26.30 -21.63
CA ASN A 97 14.10 -24.98 -21.66
C ASN A 97 15.06 -24.80 -22.82
N VAL A 98 15.68 -25.86 -23.36
CA VAL A 98 16.61 -25.74 -24.48
C VAL A 98 15.94 -26.18 -25.77
N LYS A 99 15.53 -27.45 -25.87
CA LYS A 99 14.92 -27.99 -27.09
C LYS A 99 13.55 -27.37 -27.37
N GLY A 100 12.74 -27.11 -26.34
CA GLY A 100 11.47 -26.39 -26.50
C GLY A 100 11.67 -24.96 -27.01
N THR A 101 12.70 -24.26 -26.54
CA THR A 101 13.06 -22.93 -27.07
C THR A 101 13.56 -23.01 -28.52
N GLU A 102 14.36 -24.01 -28.88
CA GLU A 102 14.77 -24.25 -30.28
C GLU A 102 13.56 -24.47 -31.19
N ASN A 103 12.57 -25.25 -30.75
CA ASN A 103 11.33 -25.46 -31.49
C ASN A 103 10.56 -24.14 -31.69
N VAL A 104 10.48 -23.29 -30.67
CA VAL A 104 9.83 -21.96 -30.78
C VAL A 104 10.57 -21.08 -31.78
N ILE A 105 11.90 -21.03 -31.75
CA ILE A 105 12.70 -20.28 -32.72
C ILE A 105 12.47 -20.82 -34.14
N GLN A 106 12.53 -22.15 -34.31
CA GLN A 106 12.31 -22.79 -35.61
C GLN A 106 10.91 -22.51 -36.15
N ALA A 107 9.88 -22.61 -35.32
CA ALA A 107 8.50 -22.35 -35.68
C ALA A 107 8.26 -20.86 -35.99
N CYS A 108 8.90 -19.93 -35.28
CA CYS A 108 8.89 -18.50 -35.62
C CYS A 108 9.45 -18.27 -37.03
N LYS A 109 10.58 -18.91 -37.35
CA LYS A 109 11.18 -18.82 -38.69
C LYS A 109 10.26 -19.43 -39.76
N SER A 110 9.73 -20.64 -39.55
CA SER A 110 8.91 -21.33 -40.55
C SER A 110 7.56 -20.64 -40.78
N ARG A 111 6.96 -20.04 -39.74
CA ARG A 111 5.67 -19.34 -39.82
C ARG A 111 5.77 -17.84 -40.10
N GLY A 112 6.99 -17.29 -40.17
CA GLY A 112 7.21 -15.89 -40.49
C GLY A 112 6.84 -14.91 -39.36
N VAL A 113 7.01 -15.33 -38.11
CA VAL A 113 6.81 -14.48 -36.93
C VAL A 113 7.98 -13.50 -36.82
N SER A 114 7.70 -12.20 -36.82
CA SER A 114 8.74 -11.16 -36.87
C SER A 114 9.38 -10.82 -35.52
N SER A 115 8.76 -11.20 -34.41
CA SER A 115 9.18 -10.77 -33.06
C SER A 115 9.07 -11.88 -32.03
N LEU A 116 10.14 -12.07 -31.25
CA LEU A 116 10.21 -13.04 -30.15
C LEU A 116 10.77 -12.35 -28.90
N VAL A 117 9.94 -12.19 -27.87
CA VAL A 117 10.35 -11.71 -26.55
C VAL A 117 10.51 -12.93 -25.63
N TYR A 118 11.70 -13.15 -25.10
CA TYR A 118 12.03 -14.29 -24.27
C TYR A 118 12.19 -13.90 -22.81
N THR A 119 11.50 -14.61 -21.91
CA THR A 119 11.69 -14.43 -20.47
C THR A 119 12.83 -15.31 -19.99
N SER A 120 13.97 -14.69 -19.72
CA SER A 120 15.16 -15.31 -19.14
C SER A 120 15.18 -15.15 -17.61
N THR A 121 16.35 -14.98 -17.00
CA THR A 121 16.54 -14.78 -15.56
C THR A 121 17.90 -14.14 -15.29
N TYR A 122 18.03 -13.36 -14.21
CA TYR A 122 19.35 -12.86 -13.77
C TYR A 122 20.33 -14.00 -13.42
N ASN A 123 19.84 -15.22 -13.14
CA ASN A 123 20.67 -16.40 -12.87
C ASN A 123 21.55 -16.83 -14.04
N VAL A 124 21.36 -16.27 -15.25
CA VAL A 124 22.28 -16.51 -16.38
C VAL A 124 23.67 -15.91 -16.13
N ILE A 125 23.80 -15.02 -15.13
CA ILE A 125 25.03 -14.34 -14.73
C ILE A 125 25.41 -14.65 -13.27
N PHE A 126 24.42 -14.89 -12.41
CA PHE A 126 24.64 -15.10 -10.98
C PHE A 126 25.04 -16.54 -10.63
N GLY A 127 26.19 -16.70 -9.96
CA GLY A 127 26.76 -17.96 -9.47
C GLY A 127 27.13 -17.94 -7.99
N GLY A 128 26.60 -16.98 -7.21
CA GLY A 128 26.92 -16.80 -5.79
C GLY A 128 27.92 -15.68 -5.47
N GLN A 129 28.44 -14.99 -6.50
CA GLN A 129 29.24 -13.77 -6.34
C GLN A 129 28.37 -12.54 -6.11
N ILE A 130 28.89 -11.55 -5.37
CA ILE A 130 28.23 -10.26 -5.18
C ILE A 130 28.18 -9.51 -6.52
N ILE A 131 27.02 -8.97 -6.87
CA ILE A 131 26.80 -8.10 -8.02
C ILE A 131 26.14 -6.82 -7.49
N GLU A 132 26.87 -5.71 -7.50
CA GLU A 132 26.38 -4.39 -7.08
C GLU A 132 26.30 -3.47 -8.30
N ASN A 133 25.12 -2.91 -8.58
CA ASN A 133 24.87 -1.99 -9.70
C ASN A 133 25.35 -2.54 -11.07
N GLY A 134 25.22 -3.84 -11.28
CA GLY A 134 25.56 -4.49 -12.55
C GLY A 134 24.59 -4.14 -13.67
N ASP A 135 25.09 -4.05 -14.90
CA ASP A 135 24.31 -3.74 -16.10
C ASP A 135 24.40 -4.85 -17.16
N GLU A 136 23.75 -4.64 -18.31
CA GLU A 136 23.69 -5.58 -19.42
C GLU A 136 25.05 -6.00 -20.00
N SER A 137 26.15 -5.31 -19.65
CA SER A 137 27.50 -5.64 -20.10
C SER A 137 28.11 -6.86 -19.39
N LEU A 138 27.49 -7.32 -18.29
CA LEU A 138 27.98 -8.46 -17.53
C LEU A 138 27.99 -9.75 -18.36
N PRO A 139 29.09 -10.53 -18.33
CA PRO A 139 29.20 -11.75 -19.11
C PRO A 139 28.33 -12.86 -18.51
N TYR A 140 27.86 -13.77 -19.37
CA TYR A 140 27.26 -15.02 -18.91
C TYR A 140 28.17 -15.75 -17.94
N LEU A 141 27.57 -16.34 -16.91
CA LEU A 141 28.29 -17.25 -16.04
C LEU A 141 28.75 -18.47 -16.85
N PRO A 142 30.01 -18.90 -16.75
CA PRO A 142 30.46 -20.13 -17.40
C PRO A 142 29.55 -21.31 -17.04
N LEU A 143 29.15 -22.11 -18.04
CA LEU A 143 28.09 -23.11 -17.89
C LEU A 143 28.34 -24.15 -16.77
N HIS A 144 29.61 -24.41 -16.44
CA HIS A 144 30.01 -25.35 -15.40
C HIS A 144 29.97 -24.76 -13.98
N LEU A 145 29.79 -23.44 -13.84
CA LEU A 145 29.72 -22.73 -12.57
C LEU A 145 28.27 -22.45 -12.11
N HIS A 146 27.26 -22.75 -12.92
CA HIS A 146 25.88 -22.58 -12.48
C HIS A 146 25.56 -23.50 -11.29
N PRO A 147 24.94 -22.97 -10.22
CA PRO A 147 24.62 -23.74 -9.01
C PRO A 147 23.49 -24.76 -9.24
N ASP A 148 22.67 -24.57 -10.27
CA ASP A 148 21.54 -25.44 -10.60
C ASP A 148 21.38 -25.64 -12.12
N HIS A 149 20.68 -26.72 -12.49
CA HIS A 149 20.47 -27.12 -13.89
C HIS A 149 19.55 -26.15 -14.65
N TYR A 150 18.57 -25.58 -13.96
CA TYR A 150 17.64 -24.64 -14.56
C TYR A 150 18.38 -23.40 -15.07
N SER A 151 19.18 -22.76 -14.21
CA SER A 151 19.97 -21.58 -14.55
C SER A 151 20.91 -21.82 -15.74
N ARG A 152 21.59 -22.99 -15.77
CA ARG A 152 22.41 -23.41 -16.92
C ARG A 152 21.60 -23.48 -18.21
N THR A 153 20.43 -24.10 -18.19
CA THR A 153 19.59 -24.21 -19.40
C THR A 153 19.01 -22.88 -19.85
N LYS A 154 18.71 -21.96 -18.92
CA LYS A 154 18.27 -20.60 -19.28
C LYS A 154 19.37 -19.80 -19.97
N SER A 155 20.64 -19.96 -19.57
CA SER A 155 21.79 -19.38 -20.28
C SER A 155 21.88 -19.91 -21.72
N LEU A 156 21.83 -21.23 -21.92
CA LEU A 156 21.87 -21.85 -23.25
C LEU A 156 20.72 -21.37 -24.15
N ALA A 157 19.52 -21.29 -23.59
CA ALA A 157 18.33 -20.87 -24.30
C ALA A 157 18.35 -19.37 -24.65
N GLU A 158 18.81 -18.51 -23.73
CA GLU A 158 19.00 -17.08 -24.02
C GLU A 158 20.01 -16.87 -25.16
N MET A 159 21.16 -17.57 -25.12
CA MET A 159 22.16 -17.51 -26.19
C MET A 159 21.55 -17.87 -27.54
N LYS A 160 20.77 -18.96 -27.62
CA LYS A 160 20.11 -19.40 -28.86
C LYS A 160 19.07 -18.38 -29.36
N VAL A 161 18.30 -17.77 -28.46
CA VAL A 161 17.32 -16.73 -28.81
C VAL A 161 18.02 -15.50 -29.38
N LEU A 162 19.11 -15.04 -28.75
CA LEU A 162 19.86 -13.87 -29.22
C LEU A 162 20.62 -14.16 -30.52
N GLU A 163 21.19 -15.36 -30.68
CA GLU A 163 21.83 -15.81 -31.92
C GLU A 163 20.84 -15.88 -33.10
N ALA A 164 19.57 -16.20 -32.84
CA ALA A 164 18.52 -16.24 -33.85
C ALA A 164 18.07 -14.83 -34.33
N ASN A 165 18.52 -13.75 -33.68
CA ASN A 165 18.23 -12.39 -34.12
C ASN A 165 18.83 -12.12 -35.51
N GLY A 166 18.00 -11.62 -36.42
CA GLY A 166 18.39 -11.38 -37.81
C GLY A 166 18.24 -12.59 -38.73
N ALA A 167 17.79 -13.74 -38.23
CA ALA A 167 17.54 -14.91 -39.07
C ALA A 167 16.42 -14.64 -40.09
N GLU A 168 16.61 -15.05 -41.34
CA GLU A 168 15.61 -14.92 -42.39
C GLU A 168 14.34 -15.73 -42.06
N LEU A 169 13.19 -15.12 -42.33
CA LEU A 169 11.89 -15.75 -42.17
C LEU A 169 11.56 -16.60 -43.40
N GLY A 170 10.94 -17.77 -43.19
CA GLY A 170 10.63 -18.74 -44.25
C GLY A 170 9.63 -18.23 -45.30
N ASN A 171 8.93 -17.13 -45.01
CA ASN A 171 8.07 -16.42 -45.96
C ASN A 171 8.85 -15.46 -46.89
N GLY A 172 10.17 -15.36 -46.74
CA GLY A 172 11.05 -14.48 -47.51
C GLY A 172 10.85 -12.99 -47.26
N ARG A 173 10.09 -12.60 -46.22
CA ARG A 173 9.71 -11.21 -45.93
C ARG A 173 10.17 -10.80 -44.54
N GLY A 174 11.43 -10.38 -44.46
CA GLY A 174 12.04 -9.82 -43.26
C GLY A 174 12.81 -10.84 -42.42
N VAL A 175 13.14 -10.43 -41.20
CA VAL A 175 13.98 -11.18 -40.27
C VAL A 175 13.30 -11.34 -38.91
N LEU A 176 13.62 -12.43 -38.22
CA LEU A 176 13.26 -12.64 -36.82
C LEU A 176 14.02 -11.65 -35.95
N ARG A 177 13.31 -10.87 -35.14
CA ARG A 177 13.92 -9.98 -34.15
C ARG A 177 13.65 -10.51 -32.76
N THR A 178 14.68 -10.61 -31.95
CA THR A 178 14.57 -11.20 -30.61
C THR A 178 14.96 -10.20 -29.53
N CYS A 179 14.41 -10.35 -28.33
CA CYS A 179 14.78 -9.60 -27.13
C CYS A 179 14.65 -10.53 -25.93
N ALA A 180 15.63 -10.52 -25.02
CA ALA A 180 15.60 -11.29 -23.78
C ALA A 180 15.39 -10.37 -22.57
N LEU A 181 14.56 -10.79 -21.62
CA LEU A 181 14.37 -10.08 -20.36
C LEU A 181 14.85 -10.96 -19.21
N ARG A 182 15.72 -10.44 -18.35
CA ARG A 182 16.32 -11.10 -17.18
C ARG A 182 15.65 -10.58 -15.90
N PRO A 183 14.43 -11.03 -15.56
CA PRO A 183 13.75 -10.60 -14.36
C PRO A 183 14.51 -11.03 -13.10
N ALA A 184 14.44 -10.19 -12.07
CA ALA A 184 14.70 -10.53 -10.68
C ALA A 184 13.61 -11.47 -10.12
N GLY A 185 13.61 -11.72 -8.80
CA GLY A 185 12.58 -12.55 -8.17
C GLY A 185 11.17 -12.00 -8.41
N ILE A 186 10.28 -12.78 -9.04
CA ILE A 186 8.93 -12.32 -9.40
C ILE A 186 8.00 -12.49 -8.21
N TYR A 187 7.29 -11.43 -7.82
CA TYR A 187 6.26 -11.46 -6.78
C TYR A 187 4.99 -10.71 -7.22
N GLY A 188 3.91 -10.89 -6.45
CA GLY A 188 2.65 -10.18 -6.68
C GLY A 188 1.42 -11.08 -6.47
N PRO A 189 0.22 -10.52 -6.58
CA PRO A 189 -1.02 -11.25 -6.31
C PRO A 189 -1.21 -12.45 -7.25
N GLY A 190 -1.56 -13.61 -6.70
CA GLY A 190 -1.85 -14.82 -7.50
C GLY A 190 -0.61 -15.61 -7.92
N GLU A 191 0.57 -15.33 -7.38
CA GLU A 191 1.75 -16.19 -7.48
C GLU A 191 1.44 -17.57 -6.87
N GLN A 192 1.78 -18.64 -7.59
CA GLN A 192 1.25 -19.99 -7.32
C GLN A 192 2.31 -20.98 -6.81
N ARG A 193 3.58 -20.61 -6.77
CA ARG A 193 4.68 -21.56 -6.52
C ARG A 193 5.56 -21.13 -5.36
N HIS A 194 6.22 -19.97 -5.46
CA HIS A 194 7.27 -19.60 -4.53
C HIS A 194 6.71 -19.09 -3.19
N LEU A 195 5.78 -18.13 -3.22
CA LEU A 195 5.17 -17.54 -2.03
C LEU A 195 4.33 -18.58 -1.26
N PRO A 196 3.43 -19.37 -1.87
CA PRO A 196 2.68 -20.39 -1.13
C PRO A 196 3.58 -21.44 -0.46
N ARG A 197 4.72 -21.78 -1.08
CA ARG A 197 5.70 -22.69 -0.47
C ARG A 197 6.39 -22.06 0.74
N ILE A 198 6.77 -20.79 0.65
CA ILE A 198 7.31 -20.03 1.78
C ILE A 198 6.27 -20.00 2.91
N VAL A 199 5.01 -19.63 2.61
CA VAL A 199 3.90 -19.67 3.57
C VAL A 199 3.81 -21.04 4.24
N SER A 200 3.77 -22.12 3.48
CA SER A 200 3.69 -23.48 4.03
C SER A 200 4.87 -23.84 4.95
N TYR A 201 6.07 -23.34 4.67
CA TYR A 201 7.22 -23.54 5.56
C TYR A 201 7.13 -22.69 6.82
N ILE A 202 6.61 -21.47 6.72
CA ILE A 202 6.32 -20.63 7.89
C ILE A 202 5.27 -21.36 8.76
N GLU A 203 4.21 -21.91 8.16
CA GLU A 203 3.14 -22.69 8.82
C GLU A 203 3.65 -23.92 9.54
N ARG A 204 4.67 -24.57 8.98
CA ARG A 204 5.33 -25.73 9.62
C ARG A 204 6.37 -25.32 10.67
N GLY A 205 6.55 -24.03 10.92
CA GLY A 205 7.55 -23.51 11.85
C GLY A 205 8.99 -23.78 11.41
N LEU A 206 9.24 -23.89 10.10
CA LEU A 206 10.56 -24.15 9.52
C LEU A 206 11.37 -22.86 9.31
N PHE A 207 10.74 -21.68 9.37
CA PHE A 207 11.38 -20.37 9.34
C PHE A 207 11.67 -19.84 10.76
N LYS A 208 12.56 -20.51 11.50
CA LYS A 208 12.99 -20.10 12.86
C LYS A 208 14.42 -19.57 12.94
N PHE A 209 15.09 -19.44 11.81
CA PHE A 209 16.48 -19.00 11.74
C PHE A 209 16.71 -18.13 10.49
N VAL A 210 17.63 -17.20 10.62
CA VAL A 210 18.18 -16.40 9.51
C VAL A 210 19.53 -17.03 9.14
N TYR A 211 19.87 -17.03 7.85
CA TYR A 211 21.14 -17.55 7.36
C TYR A 211 21.74 -16.61 6.32
N GLY A 212 23.05 -16.71 6.12
CA GLY A 212 23.80 -15.81 5.25
C GLY A 212 24.16 -14.48 5.93
N ASP A 213 24.73 -13.58 5.15
CA ASP A 213 25.09 -12.25 5.61
C ASP A 213 23.83 -11.37 5.74
N PRO A 214 23.52 -10.80 6.92
CA PRO A 214 22.36 -9.91 7.11
C PRO A 214 22.40 -8.65 6.25
N LEU A 215 23.56 -8.26 5.72
CA LEU A 215 23.71 -7.14 4.78
C LEU A 215 23.46 -7.54 3.33
N SER A 216 23.23 -8.82 3.03
CA SER A 216 22.93 -9.27 1.67
C SER A 216 21.62 -8.65 1.18
N LEU A 217 21.70 -7.96 0.05
CA LEU A 217 20.55 -7.38 -0.63
C LEU A 217 20.24 -8.18 -1.90
N VAL A 218 18.96 -8.30 -2.20
CA VAL A 218 18.43 -8.91 -3.42
C VAL A 218 17.37 -8.00 -4.03
N GLU A 219 17.13 -8.15 -5.32
CA GLU A 219 16.08 -7.42 -6.01
C GLU A 219 14.88 -8.33 -6.32
N PHE A 220 13.71 -7.71 -6.38
CA PHE A 220 12.48 -8.33 -6.80
C PHE A 220 11.83 -7.46 -7.90
N VAL A 221 10.93 -8.08 -8.67
CA VAL A 221 10.11 -7.39 -9.66
C VAL A 221 8.65 -7.72 -9.41
N HIS A 222 7.81 -6.69 -9.26
CA HIS A 222 6.38 -6.89 -9.18
C HIS A 222 5.85 -7.37 -10.53
N VAL A 223 4.93 -8.33 -10.52
CA VAL A 223 4.42 -8.98 -11.74
C VAL A 223 3.89 -7.97 -12.77
N ASP A 224 3.25 -6.89 -12.32
CA ASP A 224 2.69 -5.88 -13.22
C ASP A 224 3.79 -5.02 -13.88
N ASN A 225 4.89 -4.75 -13.17
CA ASN A 225 6.08 -4.10 -13.74
C ASN A 225 6.75 -5.02 -14.77
N LEU A 226 6.79 -6.33 -14.48
CA LEU A 226 7.31 -7.31 -15.43
C LEU A 226 6.42 -7.42 -16.69
N VAL A 227 5.10 -7.34 -16.54
CA VAL A 227 4.15 -7.26 -17.66
C VAL A 227 4.44 -6.02 -18.50
N GLN A 228 4.61 -4.86 -17.86
CA GLN A 228 4.97 -3.63 -18.55
C GLN A 228 6.27 -3.78 -19.34
N ALA A 229 7.32 -4.36 -18.73
CA ALA A 229 8.60 -4.60 -19.39
C ALA A 229 8.46 -5.48 -20.64
N HIS A 230 7.65 -6.55 -20.59
CA HIS A 230 7.42 -7.42 -21.76
C HIS A 230 6.69 -6.68 -22.88
N VAL A 231 5.65 -5.90 -22.54
CA VAL A 231 4.95 -5.09 -23.55
C VAL A 231 5.90 -4.08 -24.19
N LEU A 232 6.68 -3.35 -23.39
CA LEU A 232 7.68 -2.39 -23.88
C LEU A 232 8.75 -3.06 -24.76
N ALA A 233 9.23 -4.25 -24.39
CA ALA A 233 10.16 -5.02 -25.20
C ALA A 233 9.54 -5.37 -26.56
N SER A 234 8.29 -5.82 -26.59
CA SER A 234 7.60 -6.12 -27.86
C SER A 234 7.39 -4.87 -28.73
N GLU A 235 7.10 -3.71 -28.12
CA GLU A 235 6.99 -2.43 -28.83
C GLU A 235 8.34 -1.97 -29.37
N ALA A 236 9.41 -2.14 -28.59
CA ALA A 236 10.78 -1.80 -28.97
C ALA A 236 11.32 -2.66 -30.13
N LEU A 237 10.75 -3.85 -30.37
CA LEU A 237 11.03 -4.67 -31.55
C LEU A 237 10.30 -4.20 -32.81
N ARG A 238 9.35 -3.25 -32.74
CA ARG A 238 8.61 -2.74 -33.91
C ARG A 238 9.44 -1.73 -34.70
N ALA A 239 9.15 -1.63 -36.00
CA ALA A 239 9.81 -0.67 -36.89
C ALA A 239 9.62 0.80 -36.44
N SER A 240 8.46 1.12 -35.85
CA SER A 240 8.18 2.45 -35.29
C SER A 240 9.11 2.86 -34.15
N LYS A 241 9.76 1.90 -33.49
CA LYS A 241 10.76 2.10 -32.45
C LYS A 241 12.17 1.74 -32.93
N GLN A 242 12.39 1.71 -34.25
CA GLN A 242 13.69 1.42 -34.88
C GLN A 242 14.32 0.08 -34.46
N HIS A 243 13.52 -0.85 -33.94
CA HIS A 243 14.01 -2.14 -33.47
C HIS A 243 15.10 -2.03 -32.37
N VAL A 244 15.06 -1.00 -31.53
CA VAL A 244 16.12 -0.71 -30.54
C VAL A 244 16.43 -1.86 -29.57
N ALA A 245 15.49 -2.77 -29.35
CA ALA A 245 15.66 -3.94 -28.49
C ALA A 245 16.12 -5.21 -29.23
N ALA A 246 16.31 -5.17 -30.55
CA ALA A 246 16.65 -6.35 -31.34
C ALA A 246 18.05 -6.88 -31.00
N GLY A 247 18.12 -8.16 -30.64
CA GLY A 247 19.34 -8.84 -30.22
C GLY A 247 19.87 -8.42 -28.85
N GLN A 248 19.06 -7.72 -28.04
CA GLN A 248 19.45 -7.23 -26.72
C GLN A 248 18.87 -8.08 -25.60
N ALA A 249 19.53 -8.05 -24.43
CA ALA A 249 19.02 -8.57 -23.18
C ALA A 249 18.94 -7.45 -22.14
N TYR A 250 17.94 -7.44 -21.26
CA TYR A 250 17.76 -6.39 -20.25
C TYR A 250 17.49 -6.96 -18.86
N PHE A 251 18.08 -6.37 -17.82
CA PHE A 251 17.69 -6.66 -16.43
C PHE A 251 16.38 -5.97 -16.08
N ILE A 252 15.46 -6.70 -15.44
CA ILE A 252 14.17 -6.15 -15.02
C ILE A 252 13.99 -6.34 -13.51
N SER A 253 13.96 -5.23 -12.78
CA SER A 253 13.68 -5.16 -11.34
C SER A 253 12.89 -3.89 -10.98
N ASP A 254 12.38 -3.84 -9.74
CA ASP A 254 11.73 -2.63 -9.20
C ASP A 254 12.76 -1.57 -8.75
N GLY A 255 14.07 -1.80 -8.95
CA GLY A 255 15.15 -0.86 -8.61
C GLY A 255 15.37 -0.63 -7.11
N ARG A 256 14.81 -1.51 -6.26
CA ARG A 256 14.92 -1.42 -4.80
C ARG A 256 15.58 -2.69 -4.23
N PRO A 257 16.89 -2.68 -4.00
CA PRO A 257 17.57 -3.78 -3.32
C PRO A 257 17.12 -3.83 -1.86
N VAL A 258 16.72 -5.02 -1.40
CA VAL A 258 16.20 -5.26 -0.05
C VAL A 258 16.81 -6.53 0.53
N ASN A 259 16.92 -6.60 1.85
CA ASN A 259 17.27 -7.85 2.50
C ASN A 259 16.15 -8.88 2.29
N ASN A 260 16.50 -10.11 1.91
CA ASN A 260 15.54 -11.17 1.58
C ASN A 260 14.59 -11.51 2.75
N PHE A 261 15.08 -11.53 3.99
CA PHE A 261 14.26 -11.81 5.17
C PHE A 261 13.35 -10.63 5.53
N GLU A 262 13.83 -9.40 5.35
CA GLU A 262 12.99 -8.20 5.47
C GLU A 262 11.84 -8.22 4.46
N PHE A 263 12.12 -8.59 3.21
CA PHE A 263 11.12 -8.69 2.16
C PHE A 263 10.00 -9.69 2.50
N PHE A 264 10.35 -10.85 3.08
CA PHE A 264 9.36 -11.85 3.50
C PHE A 264 8.79 -11.63 4.91
N ARG A 265 9.30 -10.65 5.68
CA ARG A 265 8.85 -10.42 7.07
C ARG A 265 7.34 -10.14 7.17
N PRO A 266 6.71 -9.29 6.33
CA PRO A 266 5.26 -9.08 6.40
C PRO A 266 4.47 -10.38 6.23
N LEU A 267 4.97 -11.30 5.39
CA LEU A 267 4.37 -12.61 5.19
C LEU A 267 4.51 -13.47 6.45
N VAL A 268 5.68 -13.46 7.11
CA VAL A 268 5.91 -14.18 8.39
C VAL A 268 5.03 -13.62 9.51
N GLU A 269 4.92 -12.29 9.62
CA GLU A 269 4.11 -11.62 10.64
C GLU A 269 2.61 -11.82 10.41
N GLY A 270 2.15 -11.68 9.16
CA GLY A 270 0.78 -11.99 8.79
C GLY A 270 0.43 -13.46 9.03
N CYS A 271 1.33 -14.37 8.67
CA CYS A 271 1.16 -15.80 8.97
C CYS A 271 1.23 -16.09 10.47
N ALA A 272 2.00 -15.37 11.27
CA ALA A 272 2.06 -15.57 12.72
C ALA A 272 0.73 -15.18 13.41
N ILE A 273 0.02 -14.18 12.87
CA ILE A 273 -1.34 -13.83 13.30
C ILE A 273 -2.30 -14.96 12.92
N TYR A 274 -2.21 -15.47 11.68
CA TYR A 274 -3.05 -16.55 11.16
C TYR A 274 -2.81 -17.91 11.85
N GLN A 275 -1.55 -18.26 12.10
CA GLN A 275 -1.11 -19.54 12.69
C GLN A 275 -1.41 -19.67 14.17
N LYS A 276 -1.70 -18.57 14.88
CA LYS A 276 -2.18 -18.65 16.25
C LYS A 276 -3.62 -19.19 16.33
N GLY A 277 -4.28 -19.47 15.20
CA GLY A 277 -5.64 -20.04 15.17
C GLY A 277 -6.66 -19.10 15.82
N VAL A 278 -6.45 -17.79 15.67
CA VAL A 278 -7.28 -16.76 16.29
C VAL A 278 -8.31 -16.31 15.26
N ASP A 279 -9.58 -16.61 15.53
CA ASP A 279 -10.70 -16.01 14.80
C ASP A 279 -10.70 -14.50 15.06
N VAL A 280 -10.68 -13.70 13.98
CA VAL A 280 -10.77 -12.23 14.08
C VAL A 280 -12.19 -11.80 13.78
N ILE A 281 -12.77 -11.01 14.70
CA ILE A 281 -14.10 -10.43 14.53
C ILE A 281 -13.93 -8.92 14.29
N LEU A 282 -14.39 -8.46 13.13
CA LEU A 282 -14.50 -7.04 12.80
C LEU A 282 -15.91 -6.57 13.16
N PHE A 283 -16.01 -5.55 14.02
CA PHE A 283 -17.28 -4.97 14.46
C PHE A 283 -17.33 -3.49 14.06
N ASP A 284 -18.26 -3.15 13.17
CA ASP A 284 -18.46 -1.77 12.71
C ASP A 284 -19.90 -1.57 12.22
N VAL A 285 -20.34 -0.31 12.18
CA VAL A 285 -21.61 0.08 11.55
C VAL A 285 -21.53 0.00 10.02
N VAL A 286 -20.32 0.13 9.44
CA VAL A 286 -20.07 0.06 7.99
C VAL A 286 -19.40 -1.27 7.62
N LYS A 287 -19.95 -1.95 6.61
CA LYS A 287 -19.34 -3.15 6.03
C LYS A 287 -18.01 -2.80 5.32
N PRO A 288 -16.95 -3.60 5.51
CA PRO A 288 -15.71 -3.45 4.77
C PRO A 288 -15.95 -3.50 3.26
N LEU A 289 -15.30 -2.61 2.51
CA LEU A 289 -15.36 -2.60 1.05
C LEU A 289 -14.56 -3.75 0.42
N GLN A 290 -13.63 -4.33 1.18
CA GLN A 290 -12.72 -5.38 0.75
C GLN A 290 -13.27 -6.75 1.15
N THR A 291 -13.00 -7.76 0.33
CA THR A 291 -13.34 -9.15 0.65
C THR A 291 -12.55 -9.60 1.87
N LEU A 292 -13.24 -10.18 2.86
CA LEU A 292 -12.60 -10.66 4.07
C LEU A 292 -11.76 -11.91 3.77
N PRO A 293 -10.52 -11.98 4.30
CA PRO A 293 -9.75 -13.23 4.30
C PRO A 293 -10.48 -14.35 5.06
N GLU A 294 -10.13 -15.60 4.75
CA GLU A 294 -10.57 -16.76 5.53
C GLU A 294 -10.16 -16.59 7.01
N GLY A 295 -10.97 -17.06 7.96
CA GLY A 295 -10.71 -16.85 9.41
C GLY A 295 -11.09 -15.47 9.98
N MET A 296 -11.51 -14.52 9.14
CA MET A 296 -12.10 -13.25 9.59
C MET A 296 -13.62 -13.26 9.45
N LYS A 297 -14.31 -12.76 10.48
CA LYS A 297 -15.77 -12.60 10.52
C LYS A 297 -16.10 -11.12 10.68
N PHE A 298 -17.11 -10.64 9.96
CA PHE A 298 -17.63 -9.30 10.15
C PHE A 298 -19.00 -9.36 10.81
N VAL A 299 -19.17 -8.58 11.87
CA VAL A 299 -20.42 -8.39 12.60
C VAL A 299 -20.80 -6.92 12.46
N GLN A 300 -21.95 -6.67 11.83
CA GLN A 300 -22.47 -5.31 11.74
C GLN A 300 -23.15 -4.93 13.04
N GLY A 301 -22.76 -3.80 13.63
CA GLY A 301 -23.43 -3.28 14.82
C GLY A 301 -22.92 -1.91 15.26
N ASP A 302 -23.67 -1.28 16.15
CA ASP A 302 -23.38 0.04 16.70
C ASP A 302 -22.78 -0.09 18.11
N ILE A 303 -21.61 0.51 18.32
CA ILE A 303 -20.95 0.56 19.63
C ILE A 303 -21.78 1.29 20.69
N CYS A 304 -22.72 2.14 20.28
CA CYS A 304 -23.68 2.81 21.17
C CYS A 304 -24.75 1.87 21.72
N CYS A 305 -24.89 0.67 21.14
CA CYS A 305 -25.85 -0.37 21.51
C CYS A 305 -25.15 -1.49 22.30
N LEU A 306 -25.29 -1.49 23.63
CA LEU A 306 -24.63 -2.46 24.50
C LEU A 306 -24.90 -3.91 24.11
N SER A 307 -26.15 -4.28 23.78
CA SER A 307 -26.49 -5.66 23.43
C SER A 307 -25.80 -6.15 22.15
N GLU A 308 -25.57 -5.26 21.18
CA GLU A 308 -24.84 -5.60 19.95
C GLU A 308 -23.34 -5.79 20.23
N VAL A 309 -22.76 -4.94 21.09
CA VAL A 309 -21.38 -5.09 21.55
C VAL A 309 -21.21 -6.39 22.34
N GLU A 310 -22.15 -6.71 23.24
CA GLU A 310 -22.13 -7.96 24.01
C GLU A 310 -22.25 -9.20 23.11
N GLU A 311 -22.98 -9.11 22.01
CA GLU A 311 -23.08 -10.21 21.05
C GLU A 311 -21.77 -10.39 20.26
N ALA A 312 -21.17 -9.29 19.82
CA ALA A 312 -19.90 -9.30 19.10
C ALA A 312 -18.72 -9.81 19.97
N LEU A 313 -18.79 -9.63 21.29
CA LEU A 313 -17.77 -10.08 22.24
C LEU A 313 -17.96 -11.53 22.73
N ARG A 314 -18.86 -12.31 22.12
CA ARG A 314 -19.00 -13.73 22.44
C ARG A 314 -17.72 -14.51 22.06
N ASP A 315 -17.17 -15.23 23.03
CA ASP A 315 -15.94 -16.03 22.87
C ASP A 315 -14.67 -15.22 22.49
N VAL A 316 -14.67 -13.91 22.77
CA VAL A 316 -13.53 -13.02 22.50
C VAL A 316 -12.56 -12.97 23.69
N ILE A 317 -11.26 -13.08 23.41
CA ILE A 317 -10.20 -13.06 24.44
C ILE A 317 -9.51 -11.69 24.59
N CYS A 318 -9.53 -10.87 23.54
CA CYS A 318 -8.86 -9.58 23.47
C CYS A 318 -9.65 -8.63 22.57
N VAL A 319 -9.83 -7.39 23.02
CA VAL A 319 -10.52 -6.35 22.24
C VAL A 319 -9.55 -5.23 21.89
N PHE A 320 -9.51 -4.87 20.62
CA PHE A 320 -8.89 -3.64 20.13
C PHE A 320 -9.99 -2.61 19.92
N HIS A 321 -10.12 -1.66 20.85
CA HIS A 321 -11.13 -0.61 20.77
C HIS A 321 -10.59 0.62 20.03
N ILE A 322 -10.86 0.64 18.72
CA ILE A 322 -10.39 1.66 17.76
C ILE A 322 -11.55 2.61 17.34
N ALA A 323 -12.80 2.22 17.61
CA ALA A 323 -13.98 2.95 17.17
C ALA A 323 -14.01 4.39 17.72
N SER A 324 -14.31 5.34 16.82
CA SER A 324 -14.13 6.76 17.09
C SER A 324 -14.91 7.64 16.10
N TYR A 325 -15.45 8.76 16.58
CA TYR A 325 -16.14 9.75 15.76
C TYR A 325 -15.69 11.19 16.08
N GLY A 326 -15.65 12.05 15.05
CA GLY A 326 -15.43 13.49 15.21
C GLY A 326 -13.98 13.96 15.25
N MET A 327 -13.02 13.17 14.74
CA MET A 327 -11.60 13.55 14.72
C MET A 327 -11.29 14.82 13.91
N SER A 328 -11.98 15.02 12.78
CA SER A 328 -11.71 16.13 11.86
C SER A 328 -12.92 16.53 11.01
N GLY A 329 -12.80 17.72 10.43
CA GLY A 329 -13.77 18.28 9.50
C GLY A 329 -15.17 18.46 10.07
N ARG A 330 -16.22 18.30 9.24
CA ARG A 330 -17.61 18.54 9.66
C ARG A 330 -18.06 17.66 10.83
N GLU A 331 -17.46 16.48 11.01
CA GLU A 331 -17.82 15.56 12.09
C GLU A 331 -17.50 16.13 13.46
N GLN A 332 -16.45 16.96 13.59
CA GLN A 332 -16.07 17.66 14.84
C GLN A 332 -17.21 18.51 15.43
N LEU A 333 -18.18 18.87 14.59
CA LEU A 333 -19.25 19.80 14.95
C LEU A 333 -20.48 19.07 15.53
N ASN A 334 -20.57 17.74 15.37
CA ASN A 334 -21.65 16.93 15.94
C ASN A 334 -21.30 16.43 17.34
N ARG A 335 -21.34 17.34 18.32
CA ARG A 335 -20.93 17.07 19.72
C ARG A 335 -21.65 15.88 20.35
N LYS A 336 -22.95 15.74 20.11
CA LYS A 336 -23.75 14.66 20.68
C LYS A 336 -23.25 13.30 20.22
N LEU A 337 -23.08 13.11 18.91
CA LEU A 337 -22.61 11.85 18.37
C LEU A 337 -21.16 11.54 18.78
N ILE A 338 -20.32 12.56 18.94
CA ILE A 338 -18.97 12.41 19.50
C ILE A 338 -19.03 11.85 20.92
N GLU A 339 -19.87 12.41 21.79
CA GLU A 339 -20.04 11.92 23.17
C GLU A 339 -20.65 10.51 23.21
N ASP A 340 -21.70 10.26 22.41
CA ASP A 340 -22.37 8.96 22.33
C ASP A 340 -21.40 7.86 21.87
N VAL A 341 -20.61 8.09 20.82
CA VAL A 341 -19.66 7.09 20.30
C VAL A 341 -18.42 6.97 21.18
N ASN A 342 -17.75 8.07 21.49
CA ASN A 342 -16.44 8.01 22.13
C ASN A 342 -16.53 7.74 23.63
N VAL A 343 -17.55 8.26 24.32
CA VAL A 343 -17.70 8.07 25.78
C VAL A 343 -18.63 6.90 26.06
N LYS A 344 -19.90 6.99 25.66
CA LYS A 344 -20.89 5.95 25.96
C LYS A 344 -20.57 4.64 25.23
N GLY A 345 -20.11 4.69 23.98
CA GLY A 345 -19.64 3.51 23.28
C GLY A 345 -18.45 2.83 23.98
N THR A 346 -17.51 3.61 24.52
CA THR A 346 -16.41 3.06 25.33
C THR A 346 -16.90 2.43 26.63
N GLU A 347 -17.86 3.05 27.32
CA GLU A 347 -18.50 2.45 28.50
C GLU A 347 -19.17 1.12 28.17
N ASN A 348 -19.87 1.04 27.04
CA ASN A 348 -20.50 -0.19 26.58
C ASN A 348 -19.46 -1.29 26.33
N VAL A 349 -18.33 -0.97 25.69
CA VAL A 349 -17.22 -1.94 25.48
C VAL A 349 -16.66 -2.41 26.82
N ILE A 350 -16.39 -1.51 27.77
CA ILE A 350 -15.90 -1.89 29.10
C ILE A 350 -16.91 -2.81 29.81
N GLN A 351 -18.20 -2.44 29.79
CA GLN A 351 -19.27 -3.23 30.39
C GLN A 351 -19.40 -4.60 29.75
N ALA A 352 -19.36 -4.68 28.41
CA ALA A 352 -19.45 -5.92 27.67
C ALA A 352 -18.22 -6.82 27.87
N CYS A 353 -17.01 -6.24 27.96
CA CYS A 353 -15.81 -6.97 28.34
C CYS A 353 -15.97 -7.62 29.72
N LYS A 354 -16.51 -6.87 30.70
CA LYS A 354 -16.79 -7.41 32.04
C LYS A 354 -17.85 -8.49 32.02
N SER A 355 -18.98 -8.29 31.33
CA SER A 355 -20.09 -9.26 31.31
C SER A 355 -19.74 -10.55 30.56
N ARG A 356 -18.98 -10.46 29.46
CA ARG A 356 -18.54 -11.61 28.65
C ARG A 356 -17.23 -12.25 29.12
N GLY A 357 -16.54 -11.65 30.07
CA GLY A 357 -15.31 -12.20 30.63
C GLY A 357 -14.08 -12.04 29.72
N VAL A 358 -14.03 -10.97 28.93
CA VAL A 358 -12.88 -10.63 28.09
C VAL A 358 -11.73 -10.14 28.99
N SER A 359 -10.57 -10.77 28.90
CA SER A 359 -9.45 -10.48 29.82
C SER A 359 -8.59 -9.28 29.43
N SER A 360 -8.61 -8.85 28.17
CA SER A 360 -7.69 -7.84 27.63
C SER A 360 -8.42 -6.81 26.76
N LEU A 361 -8.16 -5.51 27.00
CA LEU A 361 -8.68 -4.39 26.22
C LEU A 361 -7.56 -3.40 25.89
N VAL A 362 -7.22 -3.28 24.62
CA VAL A 362 -6.29 -2.27 24.10
C VAL A 362 -7.11 -1.14 23.49
N TYR A 363 -6.96 0.07 24.01
CA TYR A 363 -7.71 1.24 23.57
C TYR A 363 -6.85 2.18 22.72
N THR A 364 -7.34 2.56 21.54
CA THR A 364 -6.69 3.59 20.73
C THR A 364 -7.15 4.97 21.20
N SER A 365 -6.27 5.68 21.87
CA SER A 365 -6.46 7.06 22.33
C SER A 365 -5.81 8.05 21.35
N THR A 366 -5.27 9.16 21.85
CA THR A 366 -4.62 10.19 21.04
C THR A 366 -3.72 11.05 21.93
N TYR A 367 -2.62 11.60 21.40
CA TYR A 367 -1.82 12.59 22.13
C TYR A 367 -2.61 13.86 22.52
N ASN A 368 -3.76 14.11 21.86
CA ASN A 368 -4.64 15.25 22.18
C ASN A 368 -5.28 15.18 23.57
N VAL A 369 -5.14 14.06 24.30
CA VAL A 369 -5.57 13.97 25.70
C VAL A 369 -4.72 14.85 26.63
N ILE A 370 -3.52 15.24 26.18
CA ILE A 370 -2.60 16.13 26.90
C ILE A 370 -2.38 17.44 26.15
N PHE A 371 -2.45 17.44 24.82
CA PHE A 371 -2.19 18.62 24.01
C PHE A 371 -3.43 19.50 23.78
N GLY A 372 -3.30 20.80 24.05
CA GLY A 372 -4.31 21.84 23.86
C GLY A 372 -3.80 23.09 23.14
N GLY A 373 -2.63 23.02 22.50
CA GLY A 373 -1.98 24.16 21.83
C GLY A 373 -0.78 24.75 22.57
N GLN A 374 -0.37 24.15 23.68
CA GLN A 374 0.91 24.44 24.35
C GLN A 374 2.08 23.72 23.68
N ILE A 375 3.28 24.29 23.77
CA ILE A 375 4.50 23.64 23.27
C ILE A 375 4.86 22.45 24.16
N ILE A 376 5.14 21.31 23.56
CA ILE A 376 5.62 20.09 24.25
C ILE A 376 6.84 19.57 23.51
N GLU A 377 7.97 19.47 24.19
CA GLU A 377 9.20 18.94 23.59
C GLU A 377 9.63 17.69 24.37
N ASN A 378 9.64 16.55 23.68
CA ASN A 378 10.01 15.26 24.25
C ASN A 378 9.23 14.89 25.53
N GLY A 379 7.93 15.19 25.55
CA GLY A 379 7.06 14.88 26.70
C GLY A 379 6.80 13.38 26.85
N ASP A 380 6.64 12.88 28.06
CA ASP A 380 6.39 11.45 28.32
C ASP A 380 5.02 11.21 29.01
N GLU A 381 4.72 9.97 29.35
CA GLU A 381 3.43 9.60 29.96
C GLU A 381 3.22 10.11 31.39
N SER A 382 4.22 10.79 32.00
CA SER A 382 4.06 11.47 33.28
C SER A 382 3.29 12.78 33.18
N LEU A 383 3.14 13.33 31.96
CA LEU A 383 2.38 14.55 31.72
C LEU A 383 0.90 14.39 32.13
N PRO A 384 0.33 15.36 32.85
CA PRO A 384 -1.07 15.29 33.28
C PRO A 384 -2.01 15.44 32.07
N TYR A 385 -3.19 14.84 32.18
CA TYR A 385 -4.29 15.12 31.27
C TYR A 385 -4.54 16.62 31.19
N LEU A 386 -4.85 17.11 29.98
CA LEU A 386 -5.30 18.48 29.82
C LEU A 386 -6.64 18.64 30.57
N PRO A 387 -6.81 19.69 31.40
CA PRO A 387 -8.09 19.96 32.04
C PRO A 387 -9.22 20.00 31.01
N LEU A 388 -10.33 19.32 31.30
CA LEU A 388 -11.38 19.06 30.30
C LEU A 388 -11.96 20.31 29.62
N HIS A 389 -11.95 21.45 30.31
CA HIS A 389 -12.45 22.74 29.83
C HIS A 389 -11.45 23.48 28.92
N LEU A 390 -10.19 23.03 28.84
CA LEU A 390 -9.14 23.60 28.01
C LEU A 390 -8.95 22.88 26.68
N HIS A 391 -9.64 21.76 26.44
CA HIS A 391 -9.55 21.09 25.15
C HIS A 391 -10.10 21.99 24.02
N PRO A 392 -9.35 22.15 22.91
CA PRO A 392 -9.74 23.02 21.81
C PRO A 392 -10.90 22.44 20.98
N ASP A 393 -11.11 21.12 21.04
CA ASP A 393 -12.22 20.43 20.37
C ASP A 393 -12.90 19.38 21.26
N HIS A 394 -14.15 19.06 20.92
CA HIS A 394 -14.98 18.08 21.64
C HIS A 394 -14.43 16.66 21.54
N TYR A 395 -13.85 16.28 20.41
CA TYR A 395 -13.28 14.95 20.21
C TYR A 395 -12.17 14.69 21.22
N SER A 396 -11.18 15.57 21.30
CA SER A 396 -10.05 15.45 22.24
C SER A 396 -10.53 15.33 23.69
N ARG A 397 -11.52 16.15 24.10
CA ARG A 397 -12.15 16.06 25.42
C ARG A 397 -12.78 14.68 25.68
N THR A 398 -13.54 14.15 24.72
CA THR A 398 -14.17 12.82 24.87
C THR A 398 -13.16 11.69 24.89
N LYS A 399 -12.05 11.80 24.14
CA LYS A 399 -10.98 10.80 24.19
C LYS A 399 -10.26 10.80 25.54
N SER A 400 -10.07 11.95 26.18
CA SER A 400 -9.56 12.01 27.57
C SER A 400 -10.50 11.29 28.53
N LEU A 401 -11.81 11.57 28.46
CA LEU A 401 -12.82 10.92 29.29
C LEU A 401 -12.83 9.40 29.11
N ALA A 402 -12.78 8.95 27.85
CA ALA A 402 -12.78 7.53 27.51
C ALA A 402 -11.47 6.83 27.93
N GLU A 403 -10.31 7.45 27.73
CA GLU A 403 -9.02 6.90 28.19
C GLU A 403 -9.02 6.74 29.72
N MET A 404 -9.46 7.76 30.47
CA MET A 404 -9.57 7.68 31.93
C MET A 404 -10.46 6.51 32.37
N LYS A 405 -11.63 6.31 31.74
CA LYS A 405 -12.54 5.19 32.05
C LYS A 405 -11.92 3.83 31.73
N VAL A 406 -11.22 3.70 30.60
CA VAL A 406 -10.55 2.45 30.22
C VAL A 406 -9.46 2.09 31.23
N LEU A 407 -8.63 3.06 31.62
CA LEU A 407 -7.55 2.83 32.59
C LEU A 407 -8.09 2.58 34.01
N GLU A 408 -9.17 3.26 34.41
CA GLU A 408 -9.86 3.00 35.68
C GLU A 408 -10.48 1.60 35.73
N ALA A 409 -10.95 1.07 34.60
CA ALA A 409 -11.49 -0.29 34.51
C ALA A 409 -10.42 -1.40 34.62
N ASN A 410 -9.12 -1.04 34.60
CA ASN A 410 -8.05 -2.01 34.81
C ASN A 410 -8.14 -2.64 36.20
N GLY A 411 -8.13 -3.98 36.27
CA GLY A 411 -8.28 -4.72 37.51
C GLY A 411 -9.74 -5.02 37.89
N ALA A 412 -10.72 -4.58 37.11
CA ALA A 412 -12.12 -4.89 37.37
C ALA A 412 -12.39 -6.41 37.27
N GLU A 413 -13.16 -6.96 38.20
CA GLU A 413 -13.55 -8.36 38.19
C GLU A 413 -14.41 -8.69 36.96
N LEU A 414 -14.13 -9.84 36.36
CA LEU A 414 -14.89 -10.36 35.23
C LEU A 414 -16.15 -11.09 35.73
N GLY A 415 -17.26 -10.96 35.00
CA GLY A 415 -18.56 -11.53 35.36
C GLY A 415 -18.60 -13.07 35.40
N ASN A 416 -17.60 -13.72 34.81
CA ASN A 416 -17.40 -15.17 34.90
C ASN A 416 -16.71 -15.62 36.21
N GLY A 417 -16.35 -14.68 37.10
CA GLY A 417 -15.68 -14.94 38.38
C GLY A 417 -14.23 -15.44 38.24
N ARG A 418 -13.63 -15.37 37.04
CA ARG A 418 -12.30 -15.90 36.75
C ARG A 418 -11.39 -14.84 36.15
N GLY A 419 -10.70 -14.11 37.01
CA GLY A 419 -9.69 -13.12 36.64
C GLY A 419 -10.22 -11.69 36.57
N VAL A 420 -9.39 -10.81 36.02
CA VAL A 420 -9.65 -9.36 35.96
C VAL A 420 -9.45 -8.85 34.54
N LEU A 421 -10.19 -7.79 34.21
CA LEU A 421 -10.01 -7.02 32.98
C LEU A 421 -8.68 -6.27 33.05
N ARG A 422 -7.80 -6.49 32.06
CA ARG A 422 -6.55 -5.74 31.94
C ARG A 422 -6.64 -4.81 30.76
N THR A 423 -6.30 -3.55 30.97
CA THR A 423 -6.45 -2.52 29.94
C THR A 423 -5.15 -1.78 29.71
N CYS A 424 -4.97 -1.25 28.51
CA CYS A 424 -3.94 -0.25 28.22
C CYS A 424 -4.43 0.71 27.13
N ALA A 425 -3.78 1.87 27.02
CA ALA A 425 -4.12 2.90 26.04
C ALA A 425 -2.90 3.25 25.17
N LEU A 426 -3.12 3.37 23.86
CA LEU A 426 -2.11 3.85 22.91
C LEU A 426 -2.45 5.27 22.50
N ARG A 427 -1.51 6.21 22.61
CA ARG A 427 -1.63 7.61 22.21
C ARG A 427 -0.83 7.83 20.92
N PRO A 428 -1.37 7.44 19.75
CA PRO A 428 -0.68 7.61 18.47
C PRO A 428 -0.50 9.08 18.12
N ALA A 429 0.62 9.37 17.46
CA ALA A 429 0.88 10.61 16.73
C ALA A 429 0.01 10.74 15.47
N GLY A 430 0.30 11.70 14.57
CA GLY A 430 -0.45 11.86 13.32
C GLY A 430 -0.37 10.61 12.43
N ILE A 431 -1.49 9.92 12.18
CA ILE A 431 -1.50 8.66 11.43
C ILE A 431 -1.40 8.93 9.93
N TYR A 432 -0.50 8.23 9.24
CA TYR A 432 -0.38 8.23 7.78
C TYR A 432 -0.17 6.81 7.23
N GLY A 433 -0.35 6.64 5.93
CA GLY A 433 -0.12 5.38 5.23
C GLY A 433 -1.18 5.12 4.15
N PRO A 434 -0.95 4.12 3.28
CA PRO A 434 -1.93 3.71 2.27
C PRO A 434 -3.29 3.37 2.89
N GLY A 435 -4.37 3.86 2.29
CA GLY A 435 -5.72 3.58 2.76
C GLY A 435 -6.19 4.43 3.95
N GLU A 436 -5.42 5.41 4.43
CA GLU A 436 -5.94 6.42 5.37
C GLU A 436 -7.05 7.25 4.69
N GLN A 437 -8.26 7.21 5.26
CA GLN A 437 -9.45 7.72 4.59
C GLN A 437 -9.94 9.09 5.09
N ARG A 438 -9.35 9.65 6.16
CA ARG A 438 -9.89 10.85 6.81
C ARG A 438 -9.11 12.10 6.43
N HIS A 439 -7.81 12.15 6.71
CA HIS A 439 -7.04 13.39 6.63
C HIS A 439 -6.33 13.55 5.28
N LEU A 440 -5.66 12.50 4.79
CA LEU A 440 -4.91 12.52 3.54
C LEU A 440 -5.80 12.82 2.33
N PRO A 441 -6.99 12.20 2.15
CA PRO A 441 -7.84 12.51 0.99
C PRO A 441 -8.29 13.96 0.97
N ARG A 442 -8.48 14.58 2.13
CA ARG A 442 -8.83 16.00 2.25
C ARG A 442 -7.65 16.90 1.86
N ILE A 443 -6.45 16.58 2.33
CA ILE A 443 -5.22 17.30 1.94
C ILE A 443 -5.01 17.20 0.43
N VAL A 444 -5.12 15.99 -0.14
CA VAL A 444 -5.02 15.76 -1.59
C VAL A 444 -6.08 16.56 -2.34
N SER A 445 -7.34 16.54 -1.89
CA SER A 445 -8.40 17.36 -2.48
C SER A 445 -8.08 18.87 -2.44
N TYR A 446 -7.41 19.37 -1.40
CA TYR A 446 -6.99 20.78 -1.33
C TYR A 446 -5.84 21.10 -2.29
N ILE A 447 -4.90 20.17 -2.45
CA ILE A 447 -3.81 20.26 -3.42
C ILE A 447 -4.39 20.30 -4.84
N GLU A 448 -5.26 19.35 -5.19
CA GLU A 448 -5.86 19.25 -6.53
C GLU A 448 -6.74 20.46 -6.90
N ARG A 449 -7.45 21.02 -5.91
CA ARG A 449 -8.24 22.24 -6.07
C ARG A 449 -7.39 23.51 -6.11
N GLY A 450 -6.08 23.41 -5.87
CA GLY A 450 -5.17 24.55 -5.81
C GLY A 450 -5.44 25.47 -4.60
N LEU A 451 -6.03 24.94 -3.53
CA LEU A 451 -6.29 25.66 -2.28
C LEU A 451 -5.08 25.61 -1.33
N PHE A 452 -4.19 24.63 -1.50
CA PHE A 452 -2.94 24.53 -0.76
C PHE A 452 -1.87 25.53 -1.27
N LYS A 453 -2.03 26.81 -0.90
CA LYS A 453 -1.21 27.93 -1.43
C LYS A 453 -0.21 28.53 -0.44
N PHE A 454 -0.29 28.19 0.83
CA PHE A 454 0.57 28.72 1.87
C PHE A 454 0.84 27.67 2.94
N VAL A 455 1.96 27.83 3.63
CA VAL A 455 2.26 27.19 4.91
C VAL A 455 2.09 28.22 6.03
N TYR A 456 2.12 27.82 7.30
CA TYR A 456 2.00 28.78 8.41
C TYR A 456 2.72 28.31 9.66
N GLY A 457 2.79 29.21 10.65
CA GLY A 457 3.48 28.93 11.90
C GLY A 457 5.01 29.01 11.78
N ASP A 458 5.69 28.58 12.84
CA ASP A 458 7.16 28.63 12.92
C ASP A 458 7.79 27.56 11.99
N PRO A 459 8.76 27.90 11.11
CA PRO A 459 9.54 26.89 10.37
C PRO A 459 10.17 25.81 11.23
N LEU A 460 10.55 26.13 12.46
CA LEU A 460 11.18 25.22 13.41
C LEU A 460 10.17 24.43 14.23
N SER A 461 8.86 24.65 14.01
CA SER A 461 7.85 23.84 14.70
C SER A 461 7.95 22.38 14.26
N LEU A 462 8.00 21.48 15.24
CA LEU A 462 8.13 20.04 15.01
C LEU A 462 6.90 19.30 15.53
N VAL A 463 6.44 18.34 14.75
CA VAL A 463 5.37 17.40 15.09
C VAL A 463 5.83 15.98 14.77
N GLU A 464 5.11 14.99 15.26
CA GLU A 464 5.37 13.59 14.94
C GLU A 464 4.21 12.92 14.19
N PHE A 465 4.58 11.89 13.43
CA PHE A 465 3.68 11.04 12.68
C PHE A 465 3.95 9.58 13.03
N VAL A 466 2.97 8.72 12.75
CA VAL A 466 3.07 7.27 12.88
C VAL A 466 2.51 6.60 11.64
N HIS A 467 3.28 5.71 11.04
CA HIS A 467 2.78 4.91 9.92
C HIS A 467 1.72 3.91 10.39
N VAL A 468 0.68 3.65 9.58
CA VAL A 468 -0.42 2.75 9.95
C VAL A 468 0.07 1.36 10.35
N ASP A 469 1.08 0.82 9.67
CA ASP A 469 1.63 -0.51 10.01
C ASP A 469 2.45 -0.49 11.32
N ASN A 470 3.14 0.61 11.61
CA ASN A 470 3.80 0.79 12.91
C ASN A 470 2.76 0.88 14.03
N LEU A 471 1.64 1.56 13.78
CA LEU A 471 0.54 1.60 14.74
C LEU A 471 -0.10 0.22 14.94
N VAL A 472 -0.28 -0.57 13.88
CA VAL A 472 -0.76 -1.97 13.99
C VAL A 472 0.21 -2.81 14.83
N GLN A 473 1.52 -2.70 14.57
CA GLN A 473 2.56 -3.36 15.37
C GLN A 473 2.44 -2.98 16.85
N ALA A 474 2.25 -1.70 17.17
CA ALA A 474 2.06 -1.23 18.54
C ALA A 474 0.83 -1.86 19.22
N HIS A 475 -0.30 -2.00 18.51
CA HIS A 475 -1.49 -2.68 19.04
C HIS A 475 -1.20 -4.15 19.36
N VAL A 476 -0.56 -4.87 18.44
CA VAL A 476 -0.19 -6.28 18.66
C VAL A 476 0.71 -6.41 19.89
N LEU A 477 1.78 -5.61 19.97
CA LEU A 477 2.71 -5.62 21.11
C LEU A 477 2.02 -5.27 22.42
N ALA A 478 1.13 -4.27 22.41
CA ALA A 478 0.33 -3.91 23.58
C ALA A 478 -0.57 -5.07 24.05
N SER A 479 -1.22 -5.78 23.12
CA SER A 479 -2.03 -6.95 23.45
C SER A 479 -1.19 -8.10 24.04
N GLU A 480 0.04 -8.31 23.54
CA GLU A 480 0.94 -9.31 24.09
C GLU A 480 1.48 -8.91 25.47
N ALA A 481 1.76 -7.63 25.68
CA ALA A 481 2.19 -7.07 26.95
C ALA A 481 1.11 -7.16 28.06
N LEU A 482 -0.17 -7.25 27.68
CA LEU A 482 -1.27 -7.54 28.60
C LEU A 482 -1.35 -9.01 29.04
N ARG A 483 -0.62 -9.93 28.40
CA ARG A 483 -0.66 -11.37 28.73
C ARG A 483 0.22 -11.72 29.93
N ALA A 484 -0.12 -12.81 30.61
CA ALA A 484 0.64 -13.31 31.76
C ALA A 484 2.10 -13.64 31.41
N SER A 485 2.37 -14.09 30.17
CA SER A 485 3.71 -14.36 29.66
C SER A 485 4.63 -13.13 29.65
N LYS A 486 4.06 -11.93 29.64
CA LYS A 486 4.76 -10.65 29.71
C LYS A 486 4.51 -9.93 31.05
N GLN A 487 4.13 -10.69 32.08
CA GLN A 487 3.86 -10.21 33.43
C GLN A 487 2.81 -9.10 33.51
N HIS A 488 1.95 -8.97 32.49
CA HIS A 488 0.97 -7.90 32.39
C HIS A 488 1.59 -6.49 32.46
N VAL A 489 2.82 -6.31 31.95
CA VAL A 489 3.57 -5.05 32.06
C VAL A 489 2.78 -3.83 31.56
N ALA A 490 1.89 -4.01 30.56
CA ALA A 490 1.06 -2.94 30.03
C ALA A 490 -0.23 -2.63 30.80
N ALA A 491 -0.59 -3.42 31.82
CA ALA A 491 -1.87 -3.28 32.52
C ALA A 491 -1.97 -1.93 33.26
N GLY A 492 -3.02 -1.17 32.97
CA GLY A 492 -3.30 0.14 33.54
C GLY A 492 -2.40 1.26 32.98
N GLN A 493 -1.66 1.02 31.90
CA GLN A 493 -0.69 1.97 31.35
C GLN A 493 -1.17 2.63 30.05
N ALA A 494 -0.72 3.87 29.84
CA ALA A 494 -0.76 4.54 28.54
C ALA A 494 0.64 4.55 27.91
N TYR A 495 0.70 4.67 26.57
CA TYR A 495 1.95 4.72 25.78
C TYR A 495 1.84 5.71 24.62
N PHE A 496 2.83 6.58 24.44
CA PHE A 496 2.96 7.36 23.21
C PHE A 496 3.56 6.51 22.08
N ILE A 497 2.95 6.59 20.90
CA ILE A 497 3.34 5.80 19.73
C ILE A 497 3.58 6.74 18.55
N SER A 498 4.83 6.81 18.06
CA SER A 498 5.25 7.56 16.88
C SER A 498 6.25 6.77 16.04
N ASP A 499 6.71 7.35 14.93
CA ASP A 499 7.85 6.84 14.14
C ASP A 499 9.21 7.34 14.70
N GLY A 500 9.21 8.13 15.78
CA GLY A 500 10.42 8.67 16.42
C GLY A 500 11.16 9.71 15.59
N ARG A 501 10.43 10.44 14.74
CA ARG A 501 10.98 11.43 13.79
C ARG A 501 10.21 12.75 13.87
N PRO A 502 10.55 13.62 14.82
CA PRO A 502 10.01 14.98 14.85
C PRO A 502 10.39 15.74 13.57
N VAL A 503 9.39 16.27 12.88
CA VAL A 503 9.54 16.94 11.58
C VAL A 503 8.55 18.09 11.48
N ASN A 504 8.88 19.12 10.69
CA ASN A 504 7.89 20.16 10.42
C ASN A 504 6.69 19.59 9.66
N ASN A 505 5.47 19.88 10.13
CA ASN A 505 4.23 19.34 9.56
C ASN A 505 4.13 19.54 8.04
N PHE A 506 4.47 20.73 7.54
CA PHE A 506 4.35 21.00 6.10
C PHE A 506 5.44 20.31 5.31
N GLU A 507 6.66 20.27 5.82
CA GLU A 507 7.78 19.55 5.19
C GLU A 507 7.52 18.05 5.15
N PHE A 508 6.87 17.48 6.16
CA PHE A 508 6.42 16.09 6.13
C PHE A 508 5.55 15.83 4.90
N PHE A 509 4.58 16.70 4.58
CA PHE A 509 3.72 16.52 3.39
C PHE A 509 4.34 16.96 2.06
N ARG A 510 5.57 17.48 2.04
CA ARG A 510 6.22 17.91 0.78
C ARG A 510 6.31 16.80 -0.27
N PRO A 511 6.78 15.58 0.06
CA PRO A 511 6.86 14.49 -0.91
C PRO A 511 5.48 14.14 -1.50
N LEU A 512 4.41 14.25 -0.70
CA LEU A 512 3.04 14.03 -1.20
C LEU A 512 2.62 15.07 -2.25
N VAL A 513 2.88 16.36 -1.98
CA VAL A 513 2.52 17.46 -2.89
C VAL A 513 3.31 17.37 -4.20
N GLU A 514 4.63 17.24 -4.08
CA GLU A 514 5.55 17.20 -5.23
C GLU A 514 5.40 15.88 -6.00
N GLY A 515 5.20 14.76 -5.29
CA GLY A 515 4.91 13.45 -5.87
C GLY A 515 3.59 13.40 -6.64
N LEU A 516 2.58 14.21 -6.29
CA LEU A 516 1.36 14.34 -7.10
C LEU A 516 1.50 15.30 -8.29
N GLY A 517 2.68 15.88 -8.51
CA GLY A 517 2.97 16.79 -9.62
C GLY A 517 2.58 18.25 -9.38
N TYR A 518 2.40 18.65 -8.11
CA TYR A 518 2.06 20.02 -7.73
C TYR A 518 3.28 20.74 -7.13
N LYS A 519 3.31 22.07 -7.27
CA LYS A 519 4.37 22.90 -6.69
C LYS A 519 4.11 23.14 -5.21
N PHE A 520 5.08 22.85 -4.35
CA PHE A 520 4.99 23.12 -2.93
C PHE A 520 4.95 24.64 -2.64
N PRO A 521 4.05 25.11 -1.76
CA PRO A 521 3.89 26.54 -1.47
C PRO A 521 5.08 27.12 -0.69
N THR A 522 5.44 28.37 -1.00
CA THR A 522 6.56 29.10 -0.37
C THR A 522 6.11 30.22 0.55
N LEU A 523 4.87 30.70 0.41
CA LEU A 523 4.31 31.74 1.27
C LEU A 523 4.05 31.17 2.67
N ARG A 524 4.62 31.79 3.70
CA ARG A 524 4.39 31.43 5.11
C ARG A 524 3.60 32.52 5.83
N LEU A 525 2.47 32.15 6.42
CA LEU A 525 1.61 33.06 7.18
C LEU A 525 1.85 32.94 8.69
N PRO A 526 1.68 34.02 9.47
CA PRO A 526 1.70 33.94 10.93
C PRO A 526 0.60 33.02 11.49
N LEU A 527 0.92 32.23 12.53
CA LEU A 527 -0.04 31.31 13.16
C LEU A 527 -1.32 32.02 13.63
N SER A 528 -1.17 33.20 14.26
CA SER A 528 -2.27 34.01 14.78
C SER A 528 -3.24 34.45 13.69
N LEU A 529 -2.74 34.76 12.49
CA LEU A 529 -3.55 35.16 11.35
C LEU A 529 -4.42 33.98 10.87
N VAL A 530 -3.82 32.81 10.69
CA VAL A 530 -4.55 31.61 10.26
C VAL A 530 -5.54 31.17 11.32
N TYR A 531 -5.17 31.26 12.60
CA TYR A 531 -6.05 30.98 13.73
C TYR A 531 -7.28 31.89 13.75
N PHE A 532 -7.10 33.19 13.48
CA PHE A 532 -8.20 34.15 13.39
C PHE A 532 -9.17 33.82 12.25
N PHE A 533 -8.67 33.43 11.07
CA PHE A 533 -9.54 33.01 9.96
C PHE A 533 -10.24 31.67 10.24
N ALA A 534 -9.58 30.74 10.92
CA ALA A 534 -10.21 29.50 11.37
C ALA A 534 -11.35 29.78 12.36
N PHE A 535 -11.14 30.69 13.32
CA PHE A 535 -12.18 31.18 14.23
C PHE A 535 -13.37 31.77 13.48
N LEU A 536 -13.13 32.65 12.50
CA LEU A 536 -14.19 33.26 11.70
C LEU A 536 -14.98 32.20 10.92
N THR A 537 -14.28 31.20 10.35
CA THR A 537 -14.91 30.10 9.60
C THR A 537 -15.79 29.24 10.51
N GLU A 538 -15.34 28.92 11.72
CA GLU A 538 -16.14 28.22 12.74
C GLU A 538 -17.38 29.03 13.14
N LEU A 539 -17.25 30.36 13.31
CA LEU A 539 -18.36 31.24 13.63
C LEU A 539 -19.42 31.25 12.51
N VAL A 540 -18.97 31.40 11.26
CA VAL A 540 -19.86 31.37 10.08
C VAL A 540 -20.55 30.02 9.97
N HIS A 541 -19.82 28.92 10.19
CA HIS A 541 -20.43 27.59 10.19
C HIS A 541 -21.46 27.44 11.32
N CYS A 542 -21.19 27.97 12.51
CA CYS A 542 -22.17 27.94 13.61
C CYS A 542 -23.47 28.66 13.24
N LEU A 543 -23.37 29.79 12.53
CA LEU A 543 -24.52 30.61 12.12
C LEU A 543 -25.31 30.00 10.95
N VAL A 544 -24.62 29.47 9.95
CA VAL A 544 -25.23 29.05 8.67
C VAL A 544 -25.36 27.52 8.56
N GLY A 545 -24.64 26.75 9.37
CA GLY A 545 -24.51 25.28 9.27
C GLY A 545 -25.82 24.51 9.39
N ARG A 546 -26.85 25.10 10.04
CA ARG A 546 -28.21 24.52 10.08
C ARG A 546 -28.92 24.55 8.72
N VAL A 547 -28.52 25.46 7.83
CA VAL A 547 -29.10 25.67 6.50
C VAL A 547 -28.14 25.18 5.40
N TYR A 548 -26.82 25.38 5.58
CA TYR A 548 -25.79 24.95 4.64
C TYR A 548 -24.55 24.42 5.39
N ASN A 549 -24.46 23.10 5.48
CA ASN A 549 -23.40 22.38 6.18
C ASN A 549 -22.13 22.25 5.31
N PHE A 550 -21.41 23.37 5.15
CA PHE A 550 -20.16 23.38 4.39
C PHE A 550 -18.96 22.93 5.23
N GLN A 551 -17.97 22.32 4.58
CA GLN A 551 -16.73 21.84 5.19
C GLN A 551 -15.75 23.01 5.42
N PRO A 552 -15.36 23.33 6.68
CA PRO A 552 -14.32 24.31 6.95
C PRO A 552 -12.97 23.86 6.36
N LEU A 553 -12.18 24.81 5.85
CA LEU A 553 -10.85 24.53 5.32
C LEU A 553 -9.90 24.10 6.44
N LEU A 554 -9.86 24.87 7.52
CA LEU A 554 -9.13 24.63 8.75
C LEU A 554 -9.96 25.09 9.95
N THR A 555 -9.93 24.31 11.03
CA THR A 555 -10.42 24.67 12.37
C THR A 555 -9.28 25.17 13.25
N ARG A 556 -9.59 25.90 14.32
CA ARG A 556 -8.59 26.39 15.29
C ARG A 556 -7.75 25.25 15.87
N THR A 557 -8.39 24.13 16.15
CA THR A 557 -7.74 22.89 16.59
C THR A 557 -6.73 22.38 15.58
N GLU A 558 -7.10 22.32 14.30
CA GLU A 558 -6.18 21.89 13.25
C GLU A 558 -5.00 22.84 13.12
N VAL A 559 -5.22 24.15 13.25
CA VAL A 559 -4.14 25.15 13.25
C VAL A 559 -3.11 24.86 14.35
N TYR A 560 -3.55 24.60 15.59
CA TYR A 560 -2.64 24.21 16.67
C TYR A 560 -1.92 22.88 16.41
N LYS A 561 -2.65 21.85 15.97
CA LYS A 561 -2.08 20.51 15.66
C LYS A 561 -1.03 20.53 14.55
N THR A 562 -1.04 21.52 13.67
CA THR A 562 -0.08 21.61 12.56
C THR A 562 0.99 22.66 12.74
N GLY A 563 0.79 23.62 13.64
CA GLY A 563 1.57 24.87 13.70
C GLY A 563 2.27 25.15 15.03
N VAL A 564 2.08 24.28 16.03
CA VAL A 564 2.71 24.37 17.36
C VAL A 564 3.56 23.13 17.59
N THR A 565 4.77 23.29 18.13
CA THR A 565 5.68 22.17 18.43
C THR A 565 5.08 21.23 19.47
N HIS A 566 4.94 19.96 19.12
CA HIS A 566 4.58 18.89 20.05
C HIS A 566 5.12 17.54 19.57
N TYR A 567 5.96 16.90 20.38
CA TYR A 567 6.45 15.54 20.16
C TYR A 567 6.75 14.86 21.49
N PHE A 568 6.73 13.52 21.51
CA PHE A 568 6.69 12.74 22.74
C PHE A 568 7.77 11.66 22.77
N SER A 569 8.26 11.33 23.97
CA SER A 569 9.18 10.21 24.15
C SER A 569 8.44 8.89 23.99
N MET A 570 9.09 7.94 23.31
CA MET A 570 8.62 6.56 23.17
C MET A 570 9.40 5.58 24.04
N ASP A 571 10.24 6.07 24.97
CA ASP A 571 11.16 5.21 25.72
C ASP A 571 10.41 4.18 26.56
N LYS A 572 9.24 4.55 27.09
CA LYS A 572 8.35 3.63 27.79
C LYS A 572 7.82 2.53 26.86
N ALA A 573 7.35 2.89 25.67
CA ALA A 573 6.86 1.93 24.67
C ALA A 573 7.98 0.98 24.20
N ARG A 574 9.20 1.49 23.97
CA ARG A 574 10.38 0.67 23.66
C ARG A 574 10.69 -0.32 24.77
N LYS A 575 10.75 0.16 26.02
CA LYS A 575 11.15 -0.66 27.18
C LYS A 575 10.11 -1.71 27.55
N GLU A 576 8.84 -1.35 27.58
CA GLU A 576 7.77 -2.22 28.12
C GLU A 576 7.08 -3.04 27.03
N LEU A 577 6.88 -2.48 25.84
CA LEU A 577 6.22 -3.18 24.73
C LEU A 577 7.23 -3.83 23.76
N GLY A 578 8.49 -3.38 23.76
CA GLY A 578 9.46 -3.74 22.71
C GLY A 578 9.15 -3.05 21.38
N TYR A 579 8.47 -1.92 21.41
CA TYR A 579 8.06 -1.18 20.22
C TYR A 579 9.25 -0.47 19.57
N GLU A 580 9.62 -0.87 18.36
CA GLU A 580 10.61 -0.18 17.53
C GLU A 580 9.98 0.11 16.15
N PRO A 581 9.80 1.38 15.76
CA PRO A 581 9.14 1.74 14.52
C PRO A 581 10.02 1.44 13.30
N ARG A 582 9.40 0.94 12.24
CA ARG A 582 10.02 0.85 10.91
C ARG A 582 10.01 2.19 10.20
N GLN A 583 10.94 2.35 9.27
CA GLN A 583 11.01 3.53 8.43
C GLN A 583 10.11 3.35 7.21
N TYR A 584 9.09 4.18 7.09
CA TYR A 584 8.24 4.28 5.90
C TYR A 584 8.48 5.60 5.17
N SER A 585 8.08 5.65 3.90
CA SER A 585 8.15 6.85 3.05
C SER A 585 6.75 7.24 2.61
N LEU A 586 6.49 8.53 2.41
CA LEU A 586 5.23 8.99 1.81
C LEU A 586 5.08 8.62 0.32
N ASP A 587 6.13 8.07 -0.32
CA ASP A 587 6.07 7.63 -1.72
C ASP A 587 4.99 6.56 -1.94
N GLU A 588 4.81 5.63 -1.00
CA GLU A 588 3.75 4.62 -1.09
C GLU A 588 2.34 5.23 -1.00
N VAL A 589 2.20 6.35 -0.27
CA VAL A 589 0.96 7.12 -0.21
C VAL A 589 0.73 7.86 -1.52
N VAL A 590 1.79 8.41 -2.13
CA VAL A 590 1.73 9.03 -3.47
C VAL A 590 1.28 8.00 -4.50
N GLU A 591 1.89 6.81 -4.51
CA GLU A 591 1.51 5.71 -5.40
C GLU A 591 0.07 5.27 -5.19
N TRP A 592 -0.37 5.15 -3.93
CA TRP A 592 -1.74 4.82 -3.60
C TRP A 592 -2.73 5.84 -4.19
N PHE A 593 -2.51 7.14 -3.98
CA PHE A 593 -3.39 8.18 -4.55
C PHE A 593 -3.31 8.23 -6.09
N ARG A 594 -2.13 8.05 -6.69
CA ARG A 594 -1.99 7.94 -8.15
C ARG A 594 -2.78 6.77 -8.72
N SER A 595 -2.78 5.62 -8.04
CA SER A 595 -3.58 4.45 -8.44
C SER A 595 -5.09 4.72 -8.42
N GLN A 596 -5.54 5.66 -7.58
CA GLN A 596 -6.93 6.13 -7.50
C GLN A 596 -7.24 7.26 -8.52
N GLY A 597 -6.29 7.61 -9.38
CA GLY A 597 -6.44 8.64 -10.41
C GLY A 597 -6.24 10.08 -9.94
N CYS A 598 -5.65 10.27 -8.75
CA CYS A 598 -5.23 11.58 -8.26
C CYS A 598 -3.89 12.01 -8.86
N GLY A 599 -3.70 13.32 -9.01
CA GLY A 599 -2.47 13.91 -9.55
C GLY A 599 -2.70 14.97 -10.62
N ALA A 600 -1.63 15.67 -10.99
CA ALA A 600 -1.68 16.76 -11.97
C ALA A 600 -2.17 16.29 -13.35
N LYS A 601 -3.37 16.73 -13.75
CA LYS A 601 -3.94 16.50 -15.08
C LYS A 601 -3.57 17.65 -16.03
N PRO A 602 -3.33 17.40 -17.34
CA PRO A 602 -3.11 18.45 -18.32
C PRO A 602 -4.30 19.44 -18.32
N ARG A 603 -4.00 20.70 -18.06
CA ARG A 603 -4.99 21.76 -17.81
C ARG A 603 -5.75 22.14 -19.09
N ASN A 604 -7.04 21.85 -19.14
CA ASN A 604 -8.03 22.71 -19.83
C ASN A 604 -8.81 23.49 -18.76
N ASP A 605 -8.98 24.79 -18.99
CA ASP A 605 -9.78 25.77 -18.23
C ASP A 605 -9.28 26.24 -16.86
N THR A 606 -8.32 27.18 -16.91
CA THR A 606 -7.87 27.98 -15.75
C THR A 606 -8.69 29.28 -15.57
N VAL A 607 -9.34 29.78 -16.63
CA VAL A 607 -9.99 31.10 -16.63
C VAL A 607 -11.35 31.09 -15.93
N MET A 608 -12.17 30.04 -16.13
CA MET A 608 -13.53 29.99 -15.60
C MET A 608 -13.61 29.77 -14.08
N ARG A 609 -12.59 29.13 -13.48
CA ARG A 609 -12.50 28.91 -12.02
C ARG A 609 -12.05 30.16 -11.27
N LEU A 610 -11.12 30.94 -11.81
CA LEU A 610 -10.68 32.20 -11.21
C LEU A 610 -11.82 33.22 -11.12
N VAL A 611 -12.69 33.26 -12.13
CA VAL A 611 -13.88 34.13 -12.14
C VAL A 611 -14.90 33.69 -11.09
N ARG A 612 -15.14 32.38 -10.93
CA ARG A 612 -16.07 31.84 -9.93
C ARG A 612 -15.57 32.04 -8.49
N ASP A 613 -14.31 31.73 -8.23
CA ASP A 613 -13.74 31.76 -6.88
C ASP A 613 -13.46 33.22 -6.45
N GLY A 614 -13.12 34.10 -7.39
CA GLY A 614 -13.08 35.56 -7.17
C GLY A 614 -14.46 36.16 -6.87
N GLY A 615 -15.50 35.72 -7.58
CA GLY A 615 -16.88 36.15 -7.32
C GLY A 615 -17.38 35.79 -5.93
N LEU A 616 -17.08 34.58 -5.45
CA LEU A 616 -17.42 34.13 -4.10
C LEU A 616 -16.71 34.94 -3.01
N LEU A 617 -15.43 35.28 -3.21
CA LEU A 617 -14.66 36.09 -2.27
C LEU A 617 -15.18 37.54 -2.20
N VAL A 618 -15.57 38.11 -3.35
CA VAL A 618 -16.18 39.45 -3.42
C VAL A 618 -17.53 39.48 -2.70
N VAL A 619 -18.35 38.43 -2.86
CA VAL A 619 -19.62 38.31 -2.11
C VAL A 619 -19.37 38.20 -0.61
N LEU A 620 -18.36 37.43 -0.18
CA LEU A 620 -18.02 37.26 1.23
C LEU A 620 -17.49 38.55 1.87
N ILE A 621 -16.67 39.32 1.13
CA ILE A 621 -16.18 40.64 1.53
C ILE A 621 -17.34 41.65 1.56
N ALA A 622 -18.25 41.64 0.59
CA ALA A 622 -19.42 42.53 0.56
C ALA A 622 -20.37 42.28 1.74
N VAL A 623 -20.61 41.01 2.11
CA VAL A 623 -21.40 40.65 3.29
C VAL A 623 -20.71 41.11 4.57
N LEU A 624 -19.39 40.93 4.70
CA LEU A 624 -18.62 41.41 5.85
C LEU A 624 -18.61 42.94 5.97
N LEU A 625 -18.51 43.66 4.84
CA LEU A 625 -18.55 45.12 4.82
C LEU A 625 -19.95 45.68 5.13
N SER A 626 -21.02 44.94 4.80
CA SER A 626 -22.40 45.34 5.11
C SER A 626 -22.76 45.27 6.61
N TRP A 627 -21.90 44.65 7.43
CA TRP A 627 -22.08 44.54 8.89
C TRP A 627 -21.32 45.62 9.68
N PHE A 628 -20.52 46.46 9.02
CA PHE A 628 -19.97 47.65 9.66
C PHE A 628 -21.03 48.78 9.67
N PRO A 629 -21.30 49.44 10.80
CA PRO A 629 -22.17 50.61 10.82
C PRO A 629 -21.57 51.68 9.90
N SER A 630 -22.34 52.17 8.93
CA SER A 630 -21.95 53.30 8.10
C SER A 630 -21.56 54.47 9.01
N ALA A 631 -20.27 54.81 8.99
CA ALA A 631 -19.70 55.84 9.83
C ALA A 631 -20.46 57.16 9.63
N VAL A 632 -20.86 57.70 10.77
CA VAL A 632 -21.48 59.01 10.97
C VAL A 632 -20.75 60.08 10.15
N THR A 633 -21.51 60.75 9.29
CA THR A 633 -21.16 62.03 8.68
C THR A 633 -20.83 63.03 9.78
N PHE A 634 -19.57 63.40 9.94
CA PHE A 634 -19.22 64.66 10.60
C PHE A 634 -19.23 65.76 9.53
N SER A 635 -20.20 66.67 9.64
CA SER A 635 -20.16 67.95 8.96
C SER A 635 -19.37 68.97 9.78
N LEU A 636 -18.54 69.72 9.06
CA LEU A 636 -17.73 70.89 9.42
C LEU A 636 -16.37 70.61 10.07
#